data_AF-A0A7C1RW61-F1
#
_entry.id   AF-A0A7C1RW61-F1
#
_cell.length_a   1.000
_cell.length_b   1.000
_cell.length_c   1.000
_cell.angle_alpha   90.00
_cell.angle_beta   90.00
_cell.angle_gamma   90.00
#
_symmetry.space_group_name_H-M   'P 1'
#
loop_
_entity.id
_entity.type
_entity.pdbx_description
1 polymer ?
#
loop_
_entity_poly.entity_id
_entity_poly.type
_entity_poly.pdbx_seq_one_letter_code
_entity_poly.pdbx_strand_id
1 'polypeptide(L)'
;FKTQDVAGNLDLEVGGDYRWRRNGEKHMFNPLSIAKLQESVRNNNPNTYKEYAELVNEQSKQLMTIRGLFEFSNYDPIPIEEVEPWTEIVKRFKTGAMSYGSISKEAHENLAVAMNRIGGKSNSGEGGEDAERFYKSANGDWRNSAIKQVASGRFGVTSNYLTSAAEIQIKMAQGAKPGEGGQLPGEKVNRSIAKTRNSTPYVGLISPPPHHDIYSIEDLAQLIYDLKSANREARINVKLVSEVGVGTVAAGVAKAKADVILISGYDGGTGASPLTSLRHCGLPWELGIAEAQQTLVMNDLRSRIRLECDGQLKTGRDVAVACLLGAEEFGFATAPLVASGCIMMRVCHLNTCPVGIATQNPDLRKKFKGKPEHVVNYMYFIAEELREIMAKLGFKTVDEMVGQVHKLDRNKAIDHFKSNGIDLSPILHTIARPEGVEVYNTAPQNHHLEKSIDFEIIELAHTALFRKEKTVLDLEIHNTDRAVGAILSNEISKIYGEQGLPDNTLKVNFKGSAGQSFGAFATKGLTLKIDGNANDYIGKGLSGARLIVKVPEESTFEAHKNVIIGNVALYGATTGEAYFNGIAGERFCVRNSGAHAVVEGIGDHGCEYMTGGVAVILGTTGRNFGAGMSGGIAYIYDEAGTFRKNCNTKDLNLDPVTEEDDKEQLHGLITNHYNYTQSRLAQSILEKWEEHLPKFVRVLPEEFRLALIRLEEEEKLTDLTE
;
A
#
# COMPACT_ATOMS: atom_id res chain seq x y z
N PHE A 1 -31.22 47.90 -13.44
CA PHE A 1 -30.81 46.70 -14.21
C PHE A 1 -31.18 46.92 -15.67
N LYS A 2 -30.23 46.90 -16.59
CA LYS A 2 -30.54 46.88 -18.03
C LYS A 2 -30.94 45.44 -18.38
N THR A 3 -32.10 45.27 -18.98
CA THR A 3 -32.49 44.00 -19.61
C THR A 3 -31.52 43.72 -20.74
N GLN A 4 -30.86 42.57 -20.68
CA GLN A 4 -29.96 42.09 -21.71
C GLN A 4 -30.71 41.01 -22.48
N ASP A 5 -30.93 41.22 -23.77
CA ASP A 5 -31.49 40.19 -24.64
C ASP A 5 -30.42 39.12 -24.86
N VAL A 6 -30.65 37.92 -24.32
CA VAL A 6 -29.76 36.77 -24.46
C VAL A 6 -30.37 35.81 -25.48
N ALA A 7 -29.60 35.43 -26.49
CA ALA A 7 -30.04 34.48 -27.51
C ALA A 7 -30.42 33.13 -26.88
N GLY A 8 -31.57 32.55 -27.25
CA GLY A 8 -32.07 31.28 -26.69
C GLY A 8 -31.27 30.04 -27.12
N ASN A 9 -30.25 30.20 -27.95
CA ASN A 9 -29.40 29.15 -28.52
C ASN A 9 -27.90 29.40 -28.24
N LEU A 10 -27.55 29.78 -27.00
CA LEU A 10 -26.15 29.84 -26.61
C LEU A 10 -25.55 28.43 -26.54
N ASP A 11 -24.55 28.16 -27.37
CA ASP A 11 -23.68 27.00 -27.22
C ASP A 11 -22.96 27.09 -25.87
N LEU A 12 -22.97 25.99 -25.11
CA LEU A 12 -22.19 25.89 -23.88
C LEU A 12 -20.71 25.94 -24.21
N GLU A 13 -19.94 26.70 -23.41
CA GLU A 13 -18.49 26.65 -23.48
C GLU A 13 -18.00 25.23 -23.21
N VAL A 14 -17.06 24.76 -24.03
CA VAL A 14 -16.58 23.38 -23.98
C VAL A 14 -15.83 23.06 -22.67
N GLY A 15 -15.29 24.09 -22.01
CA GLY A 15 -14.49 23.98 -20.80
C GLY A 15 -13.15 23.25 -20.99
N GLY A 16 -12.37 23.22 -19.92
CA GLY A 16 -11.03 22.65 -19.81
C GLY A 16 -10.75 22.06 -18.42
N ASP A 17 -11.78 21.90 -17.58
CA ASP A 17 -11.65 21.44 -16.20
C ASP A 17 -10.92 20.11 -16.05
N TYR A 18 -11.33 19.10 -16.82
CA TYR A 18 -10.82 17.73 -16.70
C TYR A 18 -9.60 17.46 -17.58
N ARG A 19 -9.46 18.22 -18.67
CA ARG A 19 -8.38 18.07 -19.65
C ARG A 19 -7.99 19.44 -20.17
N TRP A 20 -6.68 19.66 -20.26
CA TRP A 20 -6.15 20.88 -20.82
C TRP A 20 -6.71 21.13 -22.23
N ARG A 21 -7.17 22.36 -22.46
CA ARG A 21 -7.53 22.88 -23.77
C ARG A 21 -6.88 24.25 -23.96
N ARG A 22 -6.60 24.62 -25.21
CA ARG A 22 -5.93 25.87 -25.54
C ARG A 22 -6.66 27.12 -25.00
N ASN A 23 -7.99 27.08 -25.03
CA ASN A 23 -8.86 28.20 -24.60
C ASN A 23 -9.69 27.83 -23.35
N GLY A 24 -9.25 26.86 -22.54
CA GLY A 24 -9.95 26.42 -21.33
C GLY A 24 -9.25 26.84 -20.04
N GLU A 25 -9.65 26.23 -18.93
CA GLU A 25 -9.00 26.42 -17.63
C GLU A 25 -7.51 26.11 -17.68
N LYS A 26 -6.75 26.75 -16.79
CA LYS A 26 -5.30 26.59 -16.70
C LYS A 26 -4.96 25.29 -15.97
N HIS A 27 -3.91 24.61 -16.43
CA HIS A 27 -3.36 23.39 -15.81
C HIS A 27 -1.88 23.59 -15.55
N MET A 28 -1.40 23.14 -14.38
CA MET A 28 0.02 23.23 -14.00
C MET A 28 0.95 22.48 -14.96
N PHE A 29 0.42 21.46 -15.65
CA PHE A 29 1.06 20.86 -16.82
C PHE A 29 0.28 21.22 -18.08
N ASN A 30 0.97 21.86 -18.99
CA ASN A 30 0.51 22.15 -20.34
C ASN A 30 1.56 21.69 -21.37
N PRO A 31 1.23 21.62 -22.67
CA PRO A 31 2.14 21.10 -23.69
C PRO A 31 3.53 21.76 -23.70
N LEU A 32 3.63 23.06 -23.42
CA LEU A 32 4.90 23.78 -23.40
C LEU A 32 5.77 23.36 -22.21
N SER A 33 5.21 23.35 -21.00
CA SER A 33 5.93 22.89 -19.80
C SER A 33 6.39 21.44 -19.91
N ILE A 34 5.57 20.56 -20.53
CA ILE A 34 5.91 19.16 -20.79
C ILE A 34 7.09 19.06 -21.76
N ALA A 35 7.04 19.79 -22.86
CA ALA A 35 8.10 19.77 -23.87
C ALA A 35 9.43 20.26 -23.29
N LYS A 36 9.41 21.37 -22.54
CA LYS A 36 10.61 21.95 -21.91
C LYS A 36 11.22 21.03 -20.86
N LEU A 37 10.39 20.41 -20.02
CA LEU A 37 10.89 19.41 -19.06
C LEU A 37 11.55 18.24 -19.79
N GLN A 38 10.88 17.65 -20.80
CA GLN A 38 11.44 16.52 -21.55
C GLN A 38 12.73 16.87 -22.30
N GLU A 39 12.81 18.07 -22.89
CA GLU A 39 14.01 18.57 -23.55
C GLU A 39 15.18 18.72 -22.56
N SER A 40 14.92 19.36 -21.41
CA SER A 40 15.94 19.61 -20.39
C SER A 40 16.58 18.32 -19.88
N VAL A 41 15.79 17.29 -19.59
CA VAL A 41 16.29 16.04 -19.00
C VAL A 41 16.95 15.12 -20.01
N ARG A 42 16.53 15.16 -21.28
CA ARG A 42 17.13 14.36 -22.36
C ARG A 42 18.49 14.89 -22.78
N ASN A 43 18.64 16.22 -22.79
CA ASN A 43 19.87 16.89 -23.19
C ASN A 43 20.76 17.27 -22.00
N ASN A 44 20.33 16.98 -20.78
CA ASN A 44 20.95 17.45 -19.53
C ASN A 44 21.27 18.97 -19.58
N ASN A 45 20.25 19.78 -19.90
CA ASN A 45 20.39 21.22 -20.10
C ASN A 45 19.71 22.03 -18.97
N PRO A 46 20.48 22.58 -18.01
CA PRO A 46 19.95 23.40 -16.92
C PRO A 46 19.20 24.66 -17.37
N ASN A 47 19.59 25.27 -18.50
CA ASN A 47 18.94 26.50 -18.98
C ASN A 47 17.50 26.21 -19.44
N THR A 48 17.28 25.11 -20.16
CA THR A 48 15.94 24.68 -20.53
C THR A 48 15.11 24.27 -19.30
N TYR A 49 15.75 23.73 -18.26
CA TYR A 49 15.07 23.48 -16.99
C TYR A 49 14.64 24.79 -16.31
N LYS A 50 15.47 25.85 -16.33
CA LYS A 50 15.10 27.17 -15.79
C LYS A 50 13.87 27.74 -16.51
N GLU A 51 13.80 27.64 -17.83
CA GLU A 51 12.59 28.00 -18.60
C GLU A 51 11.36 27.18 -18.16
N TYR A 52 11.53 25.87 -17.94
CA TYR A 52 10.46 25.01 -17.41
C TYR A 52 10.01 25.46 -16.01
N ALA A 53 10.94 25.70 -15.09
CA ALA A 53 10.67 26.07 -13.72
C ALA A 53 9.97 27.44 -13.66
N GLU A 54 10.39 28.42 -14.47
CA GLU A 54 9.74 29.71 -14.63
C GLU A 54 8.28 29.55 -15.09
N LEU A 55 8.04 28.76 -16.15
CA LEU A 55 6.69 28.50 -16.66
C LEU A 55 5.76 27.91 -15.59
N VAL A 56 6.25 26.99 -14.75
CA VAL A 56 5.47 26.37 -13.67
C VAL A 56 5.27 27.34 -12.49
N ASN A 57 6.31 28.04 -12.08
CA ASN A 57 6.29 28.96 -10.95
C ASN A 57 5.41 30.19 -11.25
N GLU A 58 5.42 30.71 -12.48
CA GLU A 58 4.54 31.80 -12.90
C GLU A 58 3.08 31.38 -13.00
N GLN A 59 2.79 30.18 -13.52
CA GLN A 59 1.42 29.64 -13.53
C GLN A 59 0.84 29.51 -12.12
N SER A 60 1.66 29.11 -11.15
CA SER A 60 1.24 29.02 -9.76
C SER A 60 0.79 30.38 -9.21
N LYS A 61 1.46 31.47 -9.61
CA LYS A 61 1.08 32.86 -9.25
C LYS A 61 -0.24 33.32 -9.88
N GLN A 62 -0.77 32.60 -10.88
CA GLN A 62 -2.07 32.89 -11.49
C GLN A 62 -3.24 32.32 -10.66
N LEU A 63 -3.12 32.34 -9.33
CA LEU A 63 -4.09 31.86 -8.34
C LEU A 63 -4.49 30.38 -8.51
N MET A 64 -3.54 29.53 -8.90
CA MET A 64 -3.80 28.09 -9.09
C MET A 64 -3.59 27.26 -7.82
N THR A 65 -2.72 27.72 -6.92
CA THR A 65 -2.31 27.01 -5.70
C THR A 65 -2.05 27.97 -4.55
N ILE A 66 -2.14 27.50 -3.31
CA ILE A 66 -1.84 28.33 -2.12
C ILE A 66 -0.36 28.74 -2.13
N ARG A 67 0.55 27.82 -2.41
CA ARG A 67 1.99 28.13 -2.52
C ARG A 67 2.35 29.13 -3.60
N GLY A 68 1.48 29.35 -4.59
CA GLY A 68 1.64 30.41 -5.59
C GLY A 68 1.47 31.82 -5.01
N LEU A 69 0.84 31.95 -3.84
CA LEU A 69 0.62 33.19 -3.11
C LEU A 69 1.77 33.55 -2.16
N PHE A 70 2.69 32.62 -1.91
CA PHE A 70 3.84 32.88 -1.05
C PHE A 70 4.99 33.52 -1.83
N GLU A 71 5.70 34.41 -1.16
CA GLU A 71 7.02 34.88 -1.57
C GLU A 71 8.05 34.56 -0.49
N PHE A 72 9.31 34.47 -0.91
CA PHE A 72 10.41 34.33 0.03
C PHE A 72 10.73 35.71 0.63
N SER A 73 11.04 35.72 1.92
CA SER A 73 11.32 36.93 2.70
C SER A 73 12.52 36.71 3.63
N ASN A 74 12.92 37.76 4.35
CA ASN A 74 13.98 37.69 5.37
C ASN A 74 15.29 37.07 4.85
N TYR A 75 15.74 37.55 3.70
CA TYR A 75 16.96 37.10 3.01
C TYR A 75 18.24 37.43 3.80
N ASP A 76 19.14 36.47 3.85
CA ASP A 76 20.45 36.46 4.51
C ASP A 76 21.43 35.60 3.70
N PRO A 77 21.79 36.03 2.47
CA PRO A 77 22.44 35.14 1.52
C PRO A 77 23.82 34.66 1.96
N ILE A 78 24.13 33.40 1.66
CA ILE A 78 25.44 32.75 1.83
C ILE A 78 25.99 32.27 0.47
N PRO A 79 27.31 32.04 0.34
CA PRO A 79 27.87 31.37 -0.83
C PRO A 79 27.25 29.99 -1.07
N ILE A 80 26.96 29.64 -2.33
CA ILE A 80 26.34 28.34 -2.65
C ILE A 80 27.25 27.16 -2.33
N GLU A 81 28.56 27.40 -2.27
CA GLU A 81 29.58 26.43 -1.87
C GLU A 81 29.46 26.02 -0.39
N GLU A 82 28.82 26.84 0.45
CA GLU A 82 28.53 26.49 1.85
C GLU A 82 27.27 25.62 1.99
N VAL A 83 26.42 25.58 0.96
CA VAL A 83 25.22 24.74 0.94
C VAL A 83 25.59 23.31 0.60
N GLU A 84 25.02 22.36 1.35
CA GLU A 84 25.22 20.93 1.12
C GLU A 84 25.04 20.55 -0.36
N PRO A 85 25.84 19.60 -0.88
CA PRO A 85 25.80 19.27 -2.30
C PRO A 85 24.48 18.60 -2.67
N TRP A 86 24.09 18.68 -3.94
CA TRP A 86 22.83 18.10 -4.42
C TRP A 86 22.70 16.61 -4.13
N THR A 87 23.83 15.90 -4.05
CA THR A 87 23.91 14.46 -3.76
C THR A 87 23.41 14.09 -2.37
N GLU A 88 23.45 15.02 -1.40
CA GLU A 88 22.84 14.82 -0.08
C GLU A 88 21.34 15.16 -0.10
N ILE A 89 20.97 16.23 -0.80
CA ILE A 89 19.57 16.68 -0.92
C ILE A 89 18.70 15.61 -1.60
N VAL A 90 19.16 14.99 -2.70
CA VAL A 90 18.36 14.00 -3.43
C VAL A 90 18.06 12.72 -2.64
N LYS A 91 18.79 12.44 -1.55
CA LYS A 91 18.45 11.32 -0.64
C LYS A 91 17.12 11.56 0.09
N ARG A 92 16.66 12.81 0.14
CA ARG A 92 15.34 13.22 0.65
C ARG A 92 14.24 13.12 -0.40
N PHE A 93 14.59 12.85 -1.66
CA PHE A 93 13.63 12.74 -2.75
C PHE A 93 13.14 11.32 -2.94
N LYS A 94 11.83 11.20 -3.17
CA LYS A 94 11.15 9.94 -3.40
C LYS A 94 10.37 10.00 -4.71
N THR A 95 10.37 8.94 -5.51
CA THR A 95 9.34 8.81 -6.55
C THR A 95 8.06 8.25 -5.91
N GLY A 96 6.93 8.88 -6.18
CA GLY A 96 5.65 8.55 -5.56
C GLY A 96 5.18 7.11 -5.85
N ALA A 97 4.33 6.59 -4.96
CA ALA A 97 3.77 5.25 -5.02
C ALA A 97 2.87 5.05 -6.25
N MET A 98 3.37 4.38 -7.30
CA MET A 98 2.65 4.13 -8.54
C MET A 98 2.72 2.64 -8.87
N SER A 99 1.60 1.94 -8.76
CA SER A 99 1.62 0.48 -8.80
C SER A 99 2.07 -0.09 -10.15
N TYR A 100 2.85 -1.17 -10.11
CA TYR A 100 2.92 -2.08 -11.25
C TYR A 100 1.51 -2.56 -11.62
N GLY A 101 1.15 -2.45 -12.90
CA GLY A 101 -0.22 -2.58 -13.42
C GLY A 101 -0.83 -1.24 -13.81
N SER A 102 -0.72 -0.22 -12.94
CA SER A 102 -1.11 1.15 -13.29
C SER A 102 -0.14 1.72 -14.33
N ILE A 103 1.16 1.57 -14.06
CA ILE A 103 2.25 1.82 -15.01
C ILE A 103 2.87 0.50 -15.48
N SER A 104 3.54 0.56 -16.63
CA SER A 104 4.23 -0.56 -17.27
C SER A 104 5.45 -1.00 -16.45
N LYS A 105 5.91 -2.22 -16.69
CA LYS A 105 7.15 -2.76 -16.07
C LYS A 105 8.33 -1.84 -16.35
N GLU A 106 8.44 -1.38 -17.60
CA GLU A 106 9.52 -0.52 -18.08
C GLU A 106 9.55 0.81 -17.33
N ALA A 107 8.40 1.49 -17.21
CA ALA A 107 8.32 2.75 -16.48
C ALA A 107 8.59 2.57 -14.98
N HIS A 108 8.09 1.49 -14.38
CA HIS A 108 8.25 1.21 -12.96
C HIS A 108 9.71 0.91 -12.59
N GLU A 109 10.36 0.02 -13.35
CA GLU A 109 11.78 -0.32 -13.16
C GLU A 109 12.70 0.87 -13.47
N ASN A 110 12.35 1.69 -14.47
CA ASN A 110 13.10 2.90 -14.80
C ASN A 110 13.21 3.87 -13.61
N LEU A 111 12.11 4.07 -12.88
CA LEU A 111 12.09 4.91 -11.69
C LEU A 111 12.93 4.30 -10.56
N ALA A 112 12.82 3.00 -10.32
CA ALA A 112 13.59 2.32 -9.29
C ALA A 112 15.09 2.40 -9.53
N VAL A 113 15.53 2.10 -10.75
CA VAL A 113 16.95 2.19 -11.13
C VAL A 113 17.46 3.63 -10.96
N ALA A 114 16.70 4.63 -11.41
CA ALA A 114 17.10 6.03 -11.30
C ALA A 114 17.32 6.45 -9.84
N MET A 115 16.35 6.16 -8.96
CA MET A 115 16.43 6.58 -7.56
C MET A 115 17.53 5.82 -6.80
N ASN A 116 17.69 4.52 -7.06
CA ASN A 116 18.75 3.73 -6.45
C ASN A 116 20.15 4.22 -6.84
N ARG A 117 20.35 4.72 -8.07
CA ARG A 117 21.64 5.28 -8.53
C ARG A 117 22.05 6.55 -7.78
N ILE A 118 21.09 7.35 -7.30
CA ILE A 118 21.34 8.63 -6.63
C ILE A 118 21.14 8.58 -5.12
N GLY A 119 20.87 7.40 -4.55
CA GLY A 119 20.59 7.24 -3.11
C GLY A 119 19.24 7.81 -2.66
N GLY A 120 18.37 8.22 -3.60
CA GLY A 120 16.97 8.51 -3.33
C GLY A 120 16.17 7.21 -3.19
N LYS A 121 14.84 7.31 -3.11
CA LYS A 121 13.98 6.12 -2.94
C LYS A 121 12.86 6.07 -3.97
N SER A 122 12.60 4.89 -4.52
CA SER A 122 11.36 4.63 -5.27
C SER A 122 10.38 3.80 -4.45
N ASN A 123 9.10 3.83 -4.84
CA ASN A 123 8.02 3.17 -4.14
C ASN A 123 7.27 2.21 -5.06
N SER A 124 7.04 0.98 -4.61
CA SER A 124 6.39 -0.08 -5.40
C SER A 124 4.92 0.21 -5.76
N GLY A 125 4.28 1.11 -5.02
CA GLY A 125 2.83 1.21 -4.99
C GLY A 125 2.13 -0.07 -4.53
N GLU A 126 0.81 -0.08 -4.66
CA GLU A 126 -0.09 -1.13 -4.15
C GLU A 126 -0.13 -2.42 -4.99
N GLY A 127 0.79 -2.61 -5.93
CA GLY A 127 0.69 -3.65 -6.96
C GLY A 127 1.51 -4.91 -6.74
N GLY A 128 2.17 -5.04 -5.58
CA GLY A 128 3.24 -6.01 -5.38
C GLY A 128 4.51 -5.66 -6.14
N GLU A 129 5.54 -6.49 -5.99
CA GLU A 129 6.79 -6.36 -6.73
C GLU A 129 7.38 -7.74 -7.03
N ASP A 130 7.85 -7.95 -8.26
CA ASP A 130 8.49 -9.19 -8.69
C ASP A 130 9.78 -9.43 -7.90
N ALA A 131 9.93 -10.62 -7.32
CA ALA A 131 11.07 -11.00 -6.49
C ALA A 131 12.40 -10.98 -7.23
N GLU A 132 12.42 -11.14 -8.56
CA GLU A 132 13.64 -10.99 -9.37
C GLU A 132 14.27 -9.60 -9.24
N ARG A 133 13.46 -8.58 -8.91
CA ARG A 133 13.93 -7.20 -8.76
C ARG A 133 14.71 -6.97 -7.46
N PHE A 134 14.59 -7.87 -6.48
CA PHE A 134 15.25 -7.73 -5.18
C PHE A 134 16.76 -7.88 -5.29
N TYR A 135 17.25 -8.49 -6.36
CA TYR A 135 18.67 -8.67 -6.65
C TYR A 135 19.16 -7.64 -7.68
N LYS A 136 20.43 -7.24 -7.54
CA LYS A 136 21.10 -6.40 -8.54
C LYS A 136 21.32 -7.20 -9.82
N SER A 137 21.14 -6.56 -10.96
CA SER A 137 21.53 -7.15 -12.24
C SER A 137 23.04 -7.15 -12.41
N ALA A 138 23.53 -7.91 -13.40
CA ALA A 138 24.97 -8.07 -13.67
C ALA A 138 25.70 -6.74 -13.97
N ASN A 139 24.98 -5.74 -14.48
CA ASN A 139 25.50 -4.39 -14.73
C ASN A 139 25.47 -3.47 -13.49
N GLY A 140 25.08 -3.98 -12.31
CA GLY A 140 25.06 -3.24 -11.05
C GLY A 140 23.77 -2.43 -10.80
N ASP A 141 22.86 -2.36 -11.78
CA ASP A 141 21.57 -1.71 -11.60
C ASP A 141 20.71 -2.49 -10.60
N TRP A 142 20.00 -1.75 -9.75
CA TRP A 142 19.06 -2.34 -8.80
C TRP A 142 17.65 -1.90 -9.15
N ARG A 143 16.79 -2.86 -9.48
CA ARG A 143 15.39 -2.61 -9.86
C ARG A 143 14.45 -2.67 -8.66
N ASN A 144 14.95 -3.02 -7.48
CA ASN A 144 14.18 -3.08 -6.23
C ASN A 144 13.68 -1.69 -5.86
N SER A 145 12.40 -1.58 -5.50
CA SER A 145 11.90 -0.35 -4.90
C SER A 145 12.30 -0.31 -3.43
N ALA A 146 12.99 0.75 -3.01
CA ALA A 146 13.40 0.90 -1.61
C ALA A 146 12.19 0.98 -0.66
N ILE A 147 11.07 1.55 -1.13
CA ILE A 147 9.81 1.64 -0.37
C ILE A 147 8.83 0.59 -0.89
N LYS A 148 8.29 -0.21 0.02
CA LYS A 148 7.25 -1.21 -0.25
C LYS A 148 5.94 -0.76 0.37
N GLN A 149 4.86 -0.72 -0.42
CA GLN A 149 3.57 -0.24 0.05
C GLN A 149 2.67 -1.39 0.54
N VAL A 150 2.07 -1.21 1.71
CA VAL A 150 1.02 -2.04 2.27
C VAL A 150 -0.28 -1.24 2.21
N ALA A 151 -1.16 -1.62 1.29
CA ALA A 151 -2.47 -1.00 1.07
C ALA A 151 -3.61 -2.01 1.36
N SER A 152 -4.85 -1.54 1.41
CA SER A 152 -6.04 -2.36 1.75
C SER A 152 -6.22 -3.64 0.94
N GLY A 153 -5.77 -3.68 -0.32
CA GLY A 153 -5.84 -4.90 -1.14
C GLY A 153 -4.82 -5.99 -0.78
N ARG A 154 -3.76 -5.65 -0.05
CA ARG A 154 -2.61 -6.53 0.28
C ARG A 154 -2.00 -7.27 -0.91
N PHE A 155 -2.13 -6.72 -2.12
CA PHE A 155 -1.61 -7.36 -3.34
C PHE A 155 -0.08 -7.51 -3.27
N GLY A 156 0.39 -8.75 -3.43
CA GLY A 156 1.82 -9.08 -3.43
C GLY A 156 2.54 -8.81 -2.10
N VAL A 157 1.82 -8.65 -0.99
CA VAL A 157 2.42 -8.45 0.34
C VAL A 157 2.75 -9.81 0.95
N THR A 158 4.01 -10.19 0.89
CA THR A 158 4.56 -11.44 1.46
C THR A 158 5.73 -11.14 2.41
N SER A 159 6.14 -12.13 3.21
CA SER A 159 7.36 -12.01 4.05
C SER A 159 8.60 -11.60 3.24
N ASN A 160 8.82 -12.20 2.07
CA ASN A 160 9.95 -11.87 1.19
C ASN A 160 9.85 -10.44 0.62
N TYR A 161 8.64 -10.01 0.26
CA TYR A 161 8.38 -8.65 -0.20
C TYR A 161 8.69 -7.62 0.89
N LEU A 162 8.22 -7.83 2.13
CA LEU A 162 8.48 -6.93 3.26
C LEU A 162 9.96 -6.90 3.65
N THR A 163 10.64 -8.05 3.57
CA THR A 163 12.07 -8.19 3.85
C THR A 163 12.95 -7.37 2.90
N SER A 164 12.53 -7.21 1.64
CA SER A 164 13.29 -6.45 0.62
C SER A 164 13.16 -4.91 0.74
N ALA A 165 12.42 -4.42 1.74
CA ALA A 165 12.13 -3.00 1.94
C ALA A 165 13.17 -2.32 2.84
N ALA A 166 13.56 -1.09 2.48
CA ALA A 166 14.21 -0.16 3.41
C ALA A 166 13.17 0.70 4.16
N GLU A 167 11.97 0.81 3.61
CA GLU A 167 10.84 1.51 4.22
C GLU A 167 9.54 0.82 3.78
N ILE A 168 8.60 0.66 4.71
CA ILE A 168 7.29 0.09 4.44
C ILE A 168 6.25 1.19 4.63
N GLN A 169 5.47 1.46 3.58
CA GLN A 169 4.45 2.50 3.59
C GLN A 169 3.05 1.92 3.77
N ILE A 170 2.40 2.20 4.90
CA ILE A 170 0.97 2.00 5.12
C ILE A 170 0.23 3.08 4.34
N LYS A 171 -0.55 2.68 3.34
CA LYS A 171 -1.32 3.58 2.50
C LYS A 171 -2.74 3.73 3.05
N MET A 172 -2.95 4.67 3.97
CA MET A 172 -4.30 4.99 4.45
C MET A 172 -5.15 5.58 3.33
N ALA A 173 -4.58 6.51 2.57
CA ALA A 173 -5.30 7.22 1.51
C ALA A 173 -4.36 7.75 0.41
N GLN A 174 -4.94 8.31 -0.65
CA GLN A 174 -4.22 9.08 -1.67
C GLN A 174 -5.04 10.30 -2.09
N GLY A 175 -4.36 11.41 -2.42
CA GLY A 175 -5.03 12.69 -2.68
C GLY A 175 -6.10 12.65 -3.77
N ALA A 176 -5.88 11.85 -4.83
CA ALA A 176 -6.82 11.72 -5.93
C ALA A 176 -8.17 11.07 -5.56
N LYS A 177 -8.21 10.28 -4.49
CA LYS A 177 -9.40 9.55 -4.02
C LYS A 177 -9.26 9.13 -2.55
N PRO A 178 -9.35 10.07 -1.61
CA PRO A 178 -9.00 9.83 -0.21
C PRO A 178 -9.91 8.81 0.49
N GLY A 179 -11.21 8.83 0.18
CA GLY A 179 -12.20 7.93 0.80
C GLY A 179 -12.41 6.58 0.10
N GLU A 180 -11.50 6.18 -0.80
CA GLU A 180 -11.68 5.01 -1.66
C GLU A 180 -10.41 4.16 -1.80
N GLY A 181 -10.60 2.90 -2.25
CA GLY A 181 -9.52 1.97 -2.54
C GLY A 181 -8.85 2.14 -3.91
N GLY A 182 -7.76 1.39 -4.08
CA GLY A 182 -7.09 1.17 -5.35
C GLY A 182 -8.02 0.61 -6.44
N GLN A 183 -7.77 0.99 -7.70
CA GLN A 183 -8.57 0.51 -8.84
C GLN A 183 -7.64 0.15 -9.99
N LEU A 184 -7.75 -1.09 -10.48
CA LEU A 184 -7.07 -1.54 -11.69
C LEU A 184 -8.09 -2.24 -12.61
N PRO A 185 -8.38 -1.67 -13.80
CA PRO A 185 -9.27 -2.29 -14.77
C PRO A 185 -8.80 -3.68 -15.19
N GLY A 186 -9.72 -4.63 -15.38
CA GLY A 186 -9.43 -6.03 -15.70
C GLY A 186 -8.58 -6.21 -16.97
N GLU A 187 -8.76 -5.37 -17.99
CA GLU A 187 -7.94 -5.36 -19.21
C GLU A 187 -6.44 -5.10 -18.95
N LYS A 188 -6.09 -4.53 -17.80
CA LYS A 188 -4.69 -4.31 -17.37
C LYS A 188 -4.18 -5.45 -16.49
N VAL A 189 -5.02 -6.39 -16.08
CA VAL A 189 -4.66 -7.53 -15.24
C VAL A 189 -4.28 -8.71 -16.13
N ASN A 190 -3.19 -8.57 -16.89
CA ASN A 190 -2.63 -9.68 -17.66
C ASN A 190 -2.01 -10.74 -16.73
N ARG A 191 -1.57 -11.88 -17.29
CA ARG A 191 -0.98 -13.00 -16.52
C ARG A 191 0.17 -12.58 -15.59
N SER A 192 1.07 -11.69 -16.04
CA SER A 192 2.19 -11.21 -15.20
C SER A 192 1.73 -10.32 -14.04
N ILE A 193 0.74 -9.45 -14.27
CA ILE A 193 0.14 -8.62 -13.21
C ILE A 193 -0.60 -9.49 -12.22
N ALA A 194 -1.41 -10.43 -12.71
CA ALA A 194 -2.17 -11.37 -11.90
C ALA A 194 -1.25 -12.21 -11.00
N LYS A 195 -0.14 -12.74 -11.55
CA LYS A 195 0.90 -13.44 -10.78
C LYS A 195 1.47 -12.58 -9.66
N THR A 196 1.87 -11.34 -9.97
CA THR A 196 2.49 -10.44 -8.98
C THR A 196 1.54 -10.04 -7.85
N ARG A 197 0.23 -10.06 -8.12
CA ARG A 197 -0.81 -9.66 -7.16
C ARG A 197 -1.47 -10.84 -6.46
N ASN A 198 -1.12 -12.09 -6.81
CA ASN A 198 -1.84 -13.29 -6.39
C ASN A 198 -3.35 -13.15 -6.66
N SER A 199 -3.69 -12.82 -7.90
CA SER A 199 -5.06 -12.64 -8.38
C SER A 199 -5.31 -13.42 -9.67
N THR A 200 -6.56 -13.43 -10.12
CA THR A 200 -6.96 -14.05 -11.39
C THR A 200 -6.66 -13.11 -12.58
N PRO A 201 -6.11 -13.62 -13.70
CA PRO A 201 -6.01 -12.85 -14.94
C PRO A 201 -7.36 -12.33 -15.43
N TYR A 202 -7.35 -11.13 -16.01
CA TYR A 202 -8.48 -10.42 -16.64
C TYR A 202 -9.63 -9.97 -15.72
N VAL A 203 -9.58 -10.32 -14.43
CA VAL A 203 -10.55 -9.85 -13.43
C VAL A 203 -10.15 -8.46 -12.92
N GLY A 204 -11.12 -7.55 -12.82
CA GLY A 204 -10.88 -6.20 -12.30
C GLY A 204 -10.52 -6.23 -10.82
N LEU A 205 -9.58 -5.37 -10.39
CA LEU A 205 -9.16 -5.30 -8.99
C LEU A 205 -9.60 -3.98 -8.37
N ILE A 206 -10.61 -4.04 -7.51
CA ILE A 206 -11.05 -2.95 -6.66
C ILE A 206 -10.62 -3.31 -5.24
N SER A 207 -9.77 -2.48 -4.64
CA SER A 207 -9.38 -2.68 -3.25
C SER A 207 -10.50 -2.20 -2.33
N PRO A 208 -10.67 -2.82 -1.14
CA PRO A 208 -11.55 -2.26 -0.12
C PRO A 208 -11.15 -0.81 0.20
N PRO A 209 -12.09 0.10 0.49
CA PRO A 209 -11.73 1.44 0.95
C PRO A 209 -10.92 1.41 2.26
N PRO A 210 -11.32 0.69 3.33
CA PRO A 210 -10.53 0.63 4.54
C PRO A 210 -9.47 -0.47 4.47
N HIS A 211 -8.43 -0.33 5.31
CA HIS A 211 -7.67 -1.48 5.77
C HIS A 211 -8.53 -2.24 6.78
N HIS A 212 -8.81 -3.52 6.53
CA HIS A 212 -9.66 -4.31 7.45
C HIS A 212 -8.98 -4.66 8.77
N ASP A 213 -7.69 -4.35 8.91
CA ASP A 213 -6.91 -4.43 10.14
C ASP A 213 -6.57 -3.04 10.71
N ILE A 214 -7.31 -2.00 10.32
CA ILE A 214 -7.21 -0.64 10.88
C ILE A 214 -8.62 -0.05 11.00
N TYR A 215 -9.27 -0.21 12.15
CA TYR A 215 -10.53 0.47 12.46
C TYR A 215 -10.40 1.55 13.53
N SER A 216 -9.22 1.67 14.11
CA SER A 216 -8.89 2.60 15.18
C SER A 216 -7.40 2.94 15.17
N ILE A 217 -6.96 3.83 16.05
CA ILE A 217 -5.54 4.22 16.14
C ILE A 217 -4.69 3.11 16.77
N GLU A 218 -5.26 2.32 17.66
CA GLU A 218 -4.64 1.15 18.27
C GLU A 218 -4.45 0.02 17.25
N ASP A 219 -5.37 -0.14 16.30
CA ASP A 219 -5.18 -1.08 15.18
C ASP A 219 -4.08 -0.62 14.23
N LEU A 220 -3.97 0.69 13.96
CA LEU A 220 -2.83 1.22 13.22
C LEU A 220 -1.52 0.95 13.98
N ALA A 221 -1.50 1.15 15.30
CA ALA A 221 -0.35 0.82 16.12
C ALA A 221 -0.01 -0.68 16.05
N GLN A 222 -1.02 -1.55 15.99
CA GLN A 222 -0.82 -2.99 15.79
C GLN A 222 -0.23 -3.29 14.42
N LEU A 223 -0.72 -2.69 13.32
CA LEU A 223 -0.12 -2.88 12.00
C LEU A 223 1.31 -2.35 11.94
N ILE A 224 1.61 -1.21 12.56
CA ILE A 224 2.98 -0.68 12.66
C ILE A 224 3.87 -1.70 13.39
N TYR A 225 3.40 -2.26 14.49
CA TYR A 225 4.10 -3.31 15.24
C TYR A 225 4.33 -4.58 14.40
N ASP A 226 3.32 -5.02 13.66
CA ASP A 226 3.40 -6.20 12.77
C ASP A 226 4.43 -5.99 11.66
N LEU A 227 4.42 -4.83 11.00
CA LEU A 227 5.33 -4.52 9.91
C LEU A 227 6.76 -4.31 10.39
N LYS A 228 6.94 -3.68 11.56
CA LYS A 228 8.25 -3.57 12.18
C LYS A 228 8.78 -4.93 12.65
N SER A 229 7.90 -5.83 13.08
CA SER A 229 8.26 -7.22 13.38
C SER A 229 8.66 -7.98 12.12
N ALA A 230 7.92 -7.80 11.03
CA ALA A 230 8.20 -8.41 9.72
C ALA A 230 9.44 -7.84 9.01
N ASN A 231 9.93 -6.66 9.41
CA ASN A 231 11.22 -6.12 9.00
C ASN A 231 11.69 -5.05 9.99
N ARG A 232 12.58 -5.43 10.91
CA ARG A 232 13.06 -4.57 12.00
C ARG A 232 13.91 -3.38 11.52
N GLU A 233 14.54 -3.52 10.36
CA GLU A 233 15.42 -2.51 9.77
C GLU A 233 14.65 -1.45 8.97
N ALA A 234 13.47 -1.80 8.46
CA ALA A 234 12.66 -0.88 7.67
C ALA A 234 12.03 0.24 8.51
N ARG A 235 12.00 1.46 7.96
CA ARG A 235 11.17 2.56 8.51
C ARG A 235 9.70 2.30 8.21
N ILE A 236 8.78 2.66 9.10
CA ILE A 236 7.35 2.60 8.85
C ILE A 236 6.82 3.99 8.48
N ASN A 237 6.32 4.11 7.25
CA ASN A 237 5.73 5.33 6.69
C ASN A 237 4.20 5.23 6.68
N VAL A 238 3.50 6.25 7.17
CA VAL A 238 2.05 6.33 7.09
C VAL A 238 1.66 7.45 6.12
N LYS A 239 1.03 7.06 5.00
CA LYS A 239 0.56 8.00 3.98
C LYS A 239 -0.87 8.44 4.28
N LEU A 240 -1.00 9.69 4.68
CA LEU A 240 -2.26 10.41 4.91
C LEU A 240 -2.54 11.36 3.74
N VAL A 241 -3.76 11.89 3.70
CA VAL A 241 -4.14 12.97 2.78
C VAL A 241 -4.43 14.21 3.60
N SER A 242 -4.04 15.38 3.08
CA SER A 242 -4.37 16.66 3.68
C SER A 242 -5.88 16.84 3.78
N GLU A 243 -6.36 17.05 5.00
CA GLU A 243 -7.72 17.45 5.36
C GLU A 243 -7.70 18.19 6.69
N VAL A 244 -8.78 18.88 7.05
CA VAL A 244 -8.89 19.52 8.36
C VAL A 244 -8.84 18.46 9.45
N GLY A 245 -7.95 18.62 10.43
CA GLY A 245 -7.77 17.66 11.53
C GLY A 245 -6.64 16.65 11.31
N VAL A 246 -5.97 16.69 10.16
CA VAL A 246 -4.83 15.81 9.85
C VAL A 246 -3.69 15.96 10.85
N GLY A 247 -3.53 17.13 11.50
CA GLY A 247 -2.53 17.32 12.55
C GLY A 247 -2.82 16.47 13.79
N THR A 248 -4.10 16.33 14.17
CA THR A 248 -4.52 15.46 15.28
C THR A 248 -4.27 13.99 14.94
N VAL A 249 -4.60 13.58 13.71
CA VAL A 249 -4.32 12.23 13.22
C VAL A 249 -2.81 11.98 13.21
N ALA A 250 -1.99 12.93 12.74
CA ALA A 250 -0.54 12.82 12.73
C ALA A 250 0.04 12.64 14.14
N ALA A 251 -0.51 13.32 15.15
CA ALA A 251 -0.13 13.11 16.54
C ALA A 251 -0.46 11.70 17.04
N GLY A 252 -1.62 11.15 16.67
CA GLY A 252 -1.99 9.75 16.93
C GLY A 252 -1.02 8.78 16.27
N VAL A 253 -0.73 8.99 14.98
CA VAL A 253 0.21 8.17 14.17
C VAL A 253 1.61 8.18 14.79
N ALA A 254 2.07 9.33 15.31
CA ALA A 254 3.35 9.43 15.98
C ALA A 254 3.40 8.63 17.29
N LYS A 255 2.30 8.65 18.07
CA LYS A 255 2.16 7.84 19.29
C LYS A 255 2.03 6.35 18.98
N ALA A 256 1.44 6.01 17.83
CA ALA A 256 1.39 4.67 17.27
C ALA A 256 2.74 4.17 16.72
N LYS A 257 3.81 4.96 16.88
CA LYS A 257 5.22 4.62 16.58
C LYS A 257 5.61 4.62 15.10
N ALA A 258 4.87 5.30 14.23
CA ALA A 258 5.36 5.49 12.85
C ALA A 258 6.69 6.26 12.85
N ASP A 259 7.56 5.97 11.88
CA ASP A 259 8.85 6.65 11.71
C ASP A 259 8.73 7.85 10.74
N VAL A 260 7.83 7.74 9.75
CA VAL A 260 7.58 8.76 8.72
C VAL A 260 6.08 9.00 8.58
N ILE A 261 5.68 10.27 8.46
CA ILE A 261 4.31 10.64 8.11
C ILE A 261 4.34 11.37 6.78
N LEU A 262 3.65 10.85 5.77
CA LEU A 262 3.47 11.52 4.48
C LEU A 262 2.11 12.23 4.45
N ILE A 263 2.11 13.53 4.18
CA ILE A 263 0.92 14.29 3.86
C ILE A 263 0.83 14.47 2.35
N SER A 264 -0.16 13.83 1.73
CA SER A 264 -0.47 13.98 0.32
C SER A 264 -1.48 15.09 0.06
N GLY A 265 -1.19 15.99 -0.88
CA GLY A 265 -2.15 16.98 -1.38
C GLY A 265 -3.22 16.36 -2.28
N TYR A 266 -4.40 17.00 -2.34
CA TYR A 266 -5.51 16.61 -3.23
C TYR A 266 -5.12 16.52 -4.71
N ASP A 267 -4.10 17.27 -5.12
CA ASP A 267 -3.64 17.39 -6.50
C ASP A 267 -2.82 16.18 -6.98
N GLY A 268 -2.59 15.17 -6.13
CA GLY A 268 -1.90 13.93 -6.46
C GLY A 268 -2.46 13.22 -7.71
N GLY A 269 -1.57 12.56 -8.46
CA GLY A 269 -1.95 11.80 -9.66
C GLY A 269 -2.62 10.45 -9.36
N THR A 270 -3.31 9.89 -10.35
CA THR A 270 -3.84 8.51 -10.29
C THR A 270 -3.90 7.88 -11.68
N GLY A 271 -3.80 6.55 -11.74
CA GLY A 271 -4.03 5.78 -12.96
C GLY A 271 -5.51 5.58 -13.30
N ALA A 272 -6.35 5.45 -12.26
CA ALA A 272 -7.80 5.26 -12.37
C ALA A 272 -8.50 5.75 -11.08
N SER A 273 -9.53 6.57 -11.24
CA SER A 273 -10.34 7.12 -10.15
C SER A 273 -11.64 7.69 -10.72
N PRO A 274 -12.73 7.71 -9.93
CA PRO A 274 -13.90 8.53 -10.27
C PRO A 274 -13.52 9.99 -10.45
N LEU A 275 -14.19 10.66 -11.40
CA LEU A 275 -13.96 12.08 -11.69
C LEU A 275 -14.41 13.00 -10.54
N THR A 276 -15.43 12.58 -9.80
CA THR A 276 -15.93 13.29 -8.61
C THR A 276 -14.84 13.40 -7.56
N SER A 277 -14.20 12.29 -7.21
CA SER A 277 -13.16 12.23 -6.18
C SER A 277 -11.93 13.05 -6.59
N LEU A 278 -11.57 13.02 -7.88
CA LEU A 278 -10.48 13.80 -8.44
C LEU A 278 -10.66 15.33 -8.32
N ARG A 279 -11.91 15.81 -8.25
CA ARG A 279 -12.20 17.26 -8.22
C ARG A 279 -12.68 17.75 -6.87
N HIS A 280 -13.22 16.88 -6.03
CA HIS A 280 -14.01 17.30 -4.87
C HIS A 280 -13.55 16.70 -3.54
N CYS A 281 -12.49 15.89 -3.52
CA CYS A 281 -11.99 15.29 -2.28
C CYS A 281 -10.53 15.70 -2.00
N GLY A 282 -10.19 15.82 -0.71
CA GLY A 282 -8.87 16.22 -0.22
C GLY A 282 -8.64 17.73 -0.21
N LEU A 283 -7.58 18.17 0.48
CA LEU A 283 -7.15 19.57 0.56
C LEU A 283 -5.73 19.79 0.03
N PRO A 284 -5.33 21.05 -0.24
CA PRO A 284 -3.94 21.41 -0.54
C PRO A 284 -2.96 20.92 0.54
N TRP A 285 -1.79 20.45 0.13
CA TRP A 285 -0.78 19.94 1.08
C TRP A 285 -0.19 21.06 1.94
N GLU A 286 -0.23 22.31 1.49
CA GLU A 286 0.26 23.47 2.26
C GLU A 286 -0.47 23.57 3.61
N LEU A 287 -1.77 23.28 3.62
CA LEU A 287 -2.58 23.25 4.84
C LEU A 287 -2.17 22.07 5.74
N GLY A 288 -2.13 20.87 5.18
CA GLY A 288 -1.88 19.65 5.95
C GLY A 288 -0.46 19.55 6.51
N ILE A 289 0.56 19.99 5.75
CA ILE A 289 1.94 20.04 6.25
C ILE A 289 2.07 21.03 7.39
N ALA A 290 1.50 22.24 7.25
CA ALA A 290 1.53 23.24 8.31
C ALA A 290 0.79 22.72 9.56
N GLU A 291 -0.41 22.16 9.41
CA GLU A 291 -1.19 21.64 10.54
C GLU A 291 -0.45 20.47 11.25
N ALA A 292 0.14 19.55 10.49
CA ALA A 292 0.93 18.45 11.04
C ALA A 292 2.19 18.95 11.76
N GLN A 293 2.95 19.85 11.14
CA GLN A 293 4.13 20.48 11.74
C GLN A 293 3.78 21.14 13.08
N GLN A 294 2.78 22.01 13.06
CA GLN A 294 2.35 22.78 14.23
C GLN A 294 1.88 21.86 15.36
N THR A 295 1.04 20.87 15.04
CA THR A 295 0.48 19.95 16.04
C THR A 295 1.55 19.04 16.64
N LEU A 296 2.47 18.50 15.84
CA LEU A 296 3.53 17.62 16.31
C LEU A 296 4.52 18.37 17.21
N VAL A 297 4.86 19.62 16.89
CA VAL A 297 5.72 20.47 17.73
C VAL A 297 5.02 20.79 19.05
N MET A 298 3.75 21.21 19.00
CA MET A 298 2.96 21.55 20.19
C MET A 298 2.84 20.38 21.18
N ASN A 299 2.91 19.13 20.71
CA ASN A 299 2.77 17.93 21.52
C ASN A 299 4.11 17.23 21.86
N ASP A 300 5.26 17.81 21.53
CA ASP A 300 6.60 17.18 21.69
C ASP A 300 6.69 15.79 21.02
N LEU A 301 6.13 15.69 19.81
CA LEU A 301 6.16 14.49 18.97
C LEU A 301 7.08 14.66 17.76
N ARG A 302 7.39 15.90 17.38
CA ARG A 302 8.04 16.23 16.10
C ARG A 302 9.45 15.65 15.93
N SER A 303 10.22 15.57 17.02
CA SER A 303 11.58 15.04 17.04
C SER A 303 11.69 13.57 16.58
N ARG A 304 10.60 12.80 16.72
CA ARG A 304 10.56 11.36 16.41
C ARG A 304 10.02 11.01 15.03
N ILE A 305 9.49 12.00 14.32
CA ILE A 305 8.80 11.82 13.04
C ILE A 305 9.56 12.53 11.95
N ARG A 306 9.81 11.84 10.85
CA ARG A 306 10.15 12.52 9.60
C ARG A 306 8.87 12.88 8.85
N LEU A 307 8.67 14.18 8.56
CA LEU A 307 7.50 14.63 7.81
C LEU A 307 7.81 14.64 6.31
N GLU A 308 6.97 13.98 5.51
CA GLU A 308 7.09 13.90 4.06
C GLU A 308 5.93 14.64 3.40
N CYS A 309 6.19 15.31 2.28
CA CYS A 309 5.18 15.99 1.47
C CYS A 309 5.15 15.42 0.05
N ASP A 310 3.96 15.13 -0.47
CA ASP A 310 3.74 14.94 -1.91
C ASP A 310 2.46 15.68 -2.35
N GLY A 311 2.31 15.85 -3.66
CA GLY A 311 1.21 16.65 -4.23
C GLY A 311 1.73 17.63 -5.25
N GLN A 312 2.01 17.12 -6.44
CA GLN A 312 2.44 17.92 -7.59
C GLN A 312 3.61 18.89 -7.34
N LEU A 313 4.56 18.51 -6.47
CA LEU A 313 5.86 19.16 -6.38
C LEU A 313 6.56 19.02 -7.74
N LYS A 314 6.94 20.14 -8.36
CA LYS A 314 7.47 20.17 -9.73
C LYS A 314 8.80 20.91 -9.87
N THR A 315 9.09 21.84 -8.96
CA THR A 315 10.26 22.73 -9.00
C THR A 315 10.98 22.74 -7.66
N GLY A 316 12.23 23.21 -7.64
CA GLY A 316 12.98 23.44 -6.39
C GLY A 316 12.29 24.47 -5.49
N ARG A 317 11.56 25.44 -6.07
CA ARG A 317 10.68 26.34 -5.31
C ARG A 317 9.57 25.60 -4.54
N ASP A 318 8.88 24.65 -5.17
CA ASP A 318 7.84 23.86 -4.48
C ASP A 318 8.44 23.12 -3.28
N VAL A 319 9.62 22.53 -3.47
CA VAL A 319 10.37 21.82 -2.41
C VAL A 319 10.76 22.77 -1.28
N ALA A 320 11.30 23.95 -1.60
CA ALA A 320 11.67 24.96 -0.62
C ALA A 320 10.46 25.41 0.23
N VAL A 321 9.31 25.65 -0.40
CA VAL A 321 8.08 26.00 0.33
C VAL A 321 7.63 24.87 1.25
N ALA A 322 7.61 23.63 0.75
CA ALA A 322 7.26 22.47 1.58
C ALA A 322 8.22 22.30 2.78
N CYS A 323 9.52 22.54 2.57
CA CYS A 323 10.55 22.48 3.60
C CYS A 323 10.32 23.53 4.70
N LEU A 324 10.13 24.79 4.30
CA LEU A 324 9.87 25.90 5.23
C LEU A 324 8.58 25.70 6.03
N LEU A 325 7.59 25.01 5.47
CA LEU A 325 6.35 24.64 6.18
C LEU A 325 6.51 23.42 7.12
N GLY A 326 7.61 22.66 7.01
CA GLY A 326 7.96 21.59 7.96
C GLY A 326 8.31 20.23 7.36
N ALA A 327 8.26 20.05 6.03
CA ALA A 327 8.60 18.78 5.39
C ALA A 327 10.13 18.55 5.31
N GLU A 328 10.55 17.30 5.45
CA GLU A 328 11.95 16.87 5.39
C GLU A 328 12.24 15.94 4.21
N GLU A 329 11.23 15.25 3.69
CA GLU A 329 11.29 14.38 2.52
C GLU A 329 10.20 14.77 1.50
N PHE A 330 10.48 14.58 0.22
CA PHE A 330 9.69 15.14 -0.88
C PHE A 330 9.35 14.09 -1.93
N GLY A 331 8.06 13.87 -2.16
CA GLY A 331 7.53 12.89 -3.10
C GLY A 331 7.17 13.48 -4.46
N PHE A 332 7.67 12.85 -5.53
CA PHE A 332 7.47 13.24 -6.93
C PHE A 332 6.86 12.08 -7.72
N ALA A 333 5.63 12.23 -8.22
CA ALA A 333 4.98 11.17 -9.01
C ALA A 333 4.89 11.55 -10.51
N THR A 334 4.06 12.54 -10.84
CA THR A 334 3.76 12.89 -12.23
C THR A 334 4.97 13.46 -12.97
N ALA A 335 5.78 14.31 -12.35
CA ALA A 335 6.90 14.95 -13.02
C ALA A 335 8.00 13.95 -13.46
N PRO A 336 8.41 12.96 -12.63
CA PRO A 336 9.26 11.87 -13.09
C PRO A 336 8.68 11.08 -14.26
N LEU A 337 7.36 10.81 -14.28
CA LEU A 337 6.73 10.18 -15.45
C LEU A 337 6.78 11.07 -16.70
N VAL A 338 6.63 12.39 -16.56
CA VAL A 338 6.78 13.34 -17.68
C VAL A 338 8.23 13.35 -18.17
N ALA A 339 9.22 13.36 -17.27
CA ALA A 339 10.64 13.23 -17.60
C ALA A 339 10.94 11.91 -18.35
N SER A 340 10.26 10.82 -17.98
CA SER A 340 10.31 9.53 -18.70
C SER A 340 9.55 9.51 -20.02
N GLY A 341 8.75 10.54 -20.36
CA GLY A 341 8.10 10.68 -21.66
C GLY A 341 6.58 10.86 -21.64
N CYS A 342 5.95 10.99 -20.47
CA CYS A 342 4.51 11.18 -20.40
C CYS A 342 4.08 12.53 -21.02
N ILE A 343 3.01 12.51 -21.82
CA ILE A 343 2.48 13.68 -22.56
C ILE A 343 1.13 14.19 -22.03
N MET A 344 0.71 13.75 -20.84
CA MET A 344 -0.57 14.14 -20.20
C MET A 344 -1.84 13.96 -21.03
N MET A 345 -1.93 12.87 -21.80
CA MET A 345 -3.13 12.53 -22.56
C MET A 345 -4.31 12.09 -21.67
N ARG A 346 -4.06 11.71 -20.40
CA ARG A 346 -5.08 11.29 -19.41
C ARG A 346 -5.97 10.12 -19.85
N VAL A 347 -5.34 9.11 -20.47
CA VAL A 347 -5.96 7.83 -20.90
C VAL A 347 -5.41 6.63 -20.13
N CYS A 348 -4.83 6.87 -18.94
CA CYS A 348 -4.10 5.86 -18.14
C CYS A 348 -4.97 4.63 -17.74
N HIS A 349 -6.26 4.85 -17.53
CA HIS A 349 -7.24 3.84 -17.18
C HIS A 349 -7.68 3.00 -18.38
N LEU A 350 -7.55 3.51 -19.61
CA LEU A 350 -8.02 2.87 -20.83
C LEU A 350 -7.01 1.88 -21.45
N ASN A 351 -5.88 1.65 -20.78
CA ASN A 351 -4.80 0.79 -21.29
C ASN A 351 -4.18 1.24 -22.64
N THR A 352 -4.47 2.46 -23.12
CA THR A 352 -4.12 2.97 -24.45
C THR A 352 -3.02 4.04 -24.41
N CYS A 353 -2.13 3.99 -23.42
CA CYS A 353 -1.06 4.98 -23.29
C CYS A 353 -0.15 4.98 -24.55
N PRO A 354 -0.05 6.11 -25.29
CA PRO A 354 0.65 6.13 -26.58
C PRO A 354 2.17 6.03 -26.48
N VAL A 355 2.72 6.25 -25.27
CA VAL A 355 4.16 6.30 -24.98
C VAL A 355 4.63 5.15 -24.08
N GLY A 356 3.80 4.12 -23.90
CA GLY A 356 4.20 2.91 -23.18
C GLY A 356 4.36 3.05 -21.66
N ILE A 357 3.82 4.12 -21.05
CA ILE A 357 3.93 4.36 -19.59
C ILE A 357 2.76 3.71 -18.84
N ALA A 358 1.52 4.12 -19.09
CA ALA A 358 0.35 3.68 -18.32
C ALA A 358 -0.46 2.62 -19.08
N THR A 359 0.19 1.54 -19.50
CA THR A 359 -0.40 0.47 -20.32
C THR A 359 0.28 -0.87 -20.06
N GLN A 360 -0.50 -1.95 -20.14
CA GLN A 360 -0.03 -3.33 -20.12
C GLN A 360 -0.10 -3.98 -21.51
N ASN A 361 -0.57 -3.25 -22.53
CA ASN A 361 -0.55 -3.69 -23.92
C ASN A 361 0.91 -3.84 -24.40
N PRO A 362 1.34 -5.03 -24.84
CA PRO A 362 2.72 -5.30 -25.25
C PRO A 362 3.22 -4.37 -26.38
N ASP A 363 2.39 -4.07 -27.38
CA ASP A 363 2.77 -3.23 -28.51
C ASP A 363 2.92 -1.76 -28.15
N LEU A 364 2.09 -1.28 -27.22
CA LEU A 364 2.23 0.08 -26.70
C LEU A 364 3.44 0.19 -25.75
N ARG A 365 3.75 -0.84 -24.96
CA ARG A 365 4.94 -0.87 -24.10
C ARG A 365 6.25 -0.75 -24.87
N LYS A 366 6.35 -1.33 -26.08
CA LYS A 366 7.51 -1.15 -26.98
C LYS A 366 7.80 0.32 -27.34
N LYS A 367 6.82 1.22 -27.16
CA LYS A 367 6.95 2.66 -27.41
C LYS A 367 7.58 3.43 -26.24
N PHE A 368 7.83 2.78 -25.10
CA PHE A 368 8.53 3.42 -23.98
C PHE A 368 9.98 3.74 -24.37
N LYS A 369 10.36 5.02 -24.22
CA LYS A 369 11.70 5.54 -24.52
C LYS A 369 12.35 6.26 -23.33
N GLY A 370 11.74 6.18 -22.15
CA GLY A 370 12.31 6.73 -20.92
C GLY A 370 13.60 6.00 -20.56
N LYS A 371 14.53 6.73 -19.94
CA LYS A 371 15.76 6.17 -19.39
C LYS A 371 15.97 6.63 -17.95
N PRO A 372 16.70 5.87 -17.10
CA PRO A 372 16.94 6.27 -15.73
C PRO A 372 17.62 7.64 -15.64
N GLU A 373 18.50 7.96 -16.59
CA GLU A 373 19.23 9.22 -16.66
C GLU A 373 18.30 10.44 -16.76
N HIS A 374 17.15 10.32 -17.44
CA HIS A 374 16.20 11.42 -17.53
C HIS A 374 15.61 11.78 -16.16
N VAL A 375 15.37 10.76 -15.32
CA VAL A 375 14.83 10.96 -13.96
C VAL A 375 15.93 11.47 -13.04
N VAL A 376 17.16 10.94 -13.17
CA VAL A 376 18.34 11.44 -12.44
C VAL A 376 18.58 12.93 -12.72
N ASN A 377 18.59 13.33 -14.00
CA ASN A 377 18.78 14.72 -14.40
C ASN A 377 17.66 15.62 -13.83
N TYR A 378 16.42 15.16 -13.84
CA TYR A 378 15.31 15.89 -13.22
C TYR A 378 15.54 16.13 -11.72
N MET A 379 15.89 15.08 -10.97
CA MET A 379 16.16 15.21 -9.53
C MET A 379 17.36 16.10 -9.24
N TYR A 380 18.40 16.03 -10.06
CA TYR A 380 19.56 16.92 -10.01
C TYR A 380 19.14 18.39 -10.17
N PHE A 381 18.34 18.71 -11.21
CA PHE A 381 17.91 20.09 -11.44
C PHE A 381 17.05 20.65 -10.30
N ILE A 382 16.15 19.84 -9.74
CA ILE A 382 15.33 20.21 -8.58
C ILE A 382 16.21 20.51 -7.37
N ALA A 383 17.20 19.64 -7.10
CA ALA A 383 18.11 19.80 -5.98
C ALA A 383 19.01 21.03 -6.15
N GLU A 384 19.55 21.29 -7.35
CA GLU A 384 20.34 22.50 -7.61
C GLU A 384 19.51 23.78 -7.49
N GLU A 385 18.26 23.80 -7.99
CA GLU A 385 17.35 24.94 -7.77
C GLU A 385 17.07 25.14 -6.27
N LEU A 386 16.89 24.05 -5.50
CA LEU A 386 16.75 24.13 -4.04
C LEU A 386 18.00 24.72 -3.39
N ARG A 387 19.21 24.30 -3.81
CA ARG A 387 20.48 24.87 -3.30
C ARG A 387 20.59 26.35 -3.57
N GLU A 388 20.23 26.81 -4.77
CA GLU A 388 20.20 28.23 -5.11
C GLU A 388 19.23 29.01 -4.18
N ILE A 389 18.10 28.40 -3.78
CA ILE A 389 17.13 29.02 -2.85
C ILE A 389 17.65 29.00 -1.42
N MET A 390 18.21 27.88 -0.96
CA MET A 390 18.83 27.75 0.37
C MET A 390 19.94 28.77 0.56
N ALA A 391 20.81 28.94 -0.44
CA ALA A 391 21.88 29.95 -0.43
C ALA A 391 21.33 31.36 -0.29
N LYS A 392 20.24 31.71 -1.00
CA LYS A 392 19.58 33.03 -0.87
C LYS A 392 18.94 33.26 0.50
N LEU A 393 18.47 32.19 1.13
CA LEU A 393 17.78 32.19 2.43
C LEU A 393 18.69 31.85 3.62
N GLY A 394 20.00 31.76 3.40
CA GLY A 394 21.00 31.63 4.46
C GLY A 394 21.15 30.25 5.09
N PHE A 395 20.65 29.19 4.46
CA PHE A 395 20.69 27.83 5.02
C PHE A 395 21.79 26.99 4.38
N LYS A 396 22.62 26.34 5.20
CA LYS A 396 23.69 25.43 4.75
C LYS A 396 23.16 24.02 4.54
N THR A 397 22.17 23.61 5.34
CA THR A 397 21.54 22.29 5.23
C THR A 397 20.03 22.36 5.19
N VAL A 398 19.38 21.33 4.64
CA VAL A 398 17.93 21.20 4.60
C VAL A 398 17.37 21.15 6.00
N ASP A 399 18.05 20.50 6.95
CA ASP A 399 17.57 20.40 8.34
C ASP A 399 17.50 21.77 9.03
N GLU A 400 18.42 22.70 8.75
CA GLU A 400 18.35 24.08 9.23
C GLU A 400 17.13 24.84 8.69
N MET A 401 16.70 24.49 7.47
CA MET A 401 15.60 25.14 6.74
C MET A 401 14.21 24.62 7.18
N VAL A 402 14.12 23.40 7.71
CA VAL A 402 12.84 22.75 8.03
C VAL A 402 12.05 23.58 9.05
N GLY A 403 10.80 23.90 8.70
CA GLY A 403 9.86 24.60 9.59
C GLY A 403 10.16 26.09 9.81
N GLN A 404 11.11 26.68 9.07
CA GLN A 404 11.46 28.11 9.16
C GLN A 404 10.45 29.00 8.45
N VAL A 405 9.17 28.92 8.85
CA VAL A 405 8.03 29.62 8.21
C VAL A 405 8.20 31.14 8.13
N HIS A 406 9.02 31.73 8.99
CA HIS A 406 9.34 33.15 8.98
C HIS A 406 10.09 33.63 7.72
N LYS A 407 10.63 32.72 6.89
CA LYS A 407 11.22 33.01 5.56
C LYS A 407 10.18 33.07 4.43
N LEU A 408 8.90 32.92 4.76
CA LEU A 408 7.78 33.06 3.83
C LEU A 408 6.95 34.31 4.19
N ASP A 409 6.45 34.98 3.16
CA ASP A 409 5.55 36.13 3.27
C ASP A 409 4.44 36.05 2.20
N ARG A 410 3.42 36.90 2.30
CA ARG A 410 2.25 37.01 1.41
C ARG A 410 2.13 38.37 0.71
N ASN A 411 2.97 39.33 1.06
CA ASN A 411 2.71 40.77 0.91
C ASN A 411 2.53 41.27 -0.53
N LYS A 412 3.05 40.58 -1.56
CA LYS A 412 2.89 41.00 -2.98
C LYS A 412 1.88 40.20 -3.81
N ALA A 413 1.27 39.13 -3.29
CA ALA A 413 0.38 38.28 -4.09
C ALA A 413 -1.09 38.75 -4.12
N ILE A 414 -1.45 39.78 -3.33
CA ILE A 414 -2.83 40.17 -3.02
C ILE A 414 -3.25 41.44 -3.81
N ASP A 415 -2.94 41.51 -5.11
CA ASP A 415 -3.47 42.58 -5.98
C ASP A 415 -4.62 42.10 -6.88
N HIS A 416 -5.01 40.81 -6.80
CA HIS A 416 -6.07 40.25 -7.63
C HIS A 416 -7.41 40.16 -6.88
N PHE A 417 -8.50 40.64 -7.49
CA PHE A 417 -9.82 40.73 -6.84
C PHE A 417 -10.33 39.38 -6.26
N LYS A 418 -10.03 38.24 -6.90
CA LYS A 418 -10.41 36.89 -6.42
C LYS A 418 -9.64 36.41 -5.18
N SER A 419 -8.52 37.04 -4.85
CA SER A 419 -7.74 36.73 -3.65
C SER A 419 -8.19 37.53 -2.42
N ASN A 420 -9.12 38.48 -2.61
CA ASN A 420 -9.60 39.35 -1.55
C ASN A 420 -10.35 38.53 -0.49
N GLY A 421 -9.94 38.65 0.78
CA GLY A 421 -10.51 37.92 1.92
C GLY A 421 -9.85 36.58 2.27
N ILE A 422 -8.79 36.15 1.56
CA ILE A 422 -8.01 34.96 1.94
C ILE A 422 -7.04 35.32 3.08
N ASP A 423 -7.13 34.60 4.21
CA ASP A 423 -6.18 34.72 5.31
C ASP A 423 -5.24 33.50 5.39
N LEU A 424 -3.97 33.73 5.03
CA LEU A 424 -2.90 32.72 5.10
C LEU A 424 -2.11 32.77 6.42
N SER A 425 -2.44 33.68 7.34
CA SER A 425 -1.75 33.80 8.64
C SER A 425 -1.74 32.49 9.44
N PRO A 426 -2.79 31.64 9.44
CA PRO A 426 -2.74 30.34 10.12
C PRO A 426 -1.66 29.37 9.60
N ILE A 427 -1.39 29.38 8.29
CA ILE A 427 -0.38 28.50 7.67
C ILE A 427 1.03 28.95 8.04
N LEU A 428 1.26 30.27 8.08
CA LEU A 428 2.55 30.89 8.39
C LEU A 428 2.78 31.07 9.91
N HIS A 429 1.86 30.60 10.74
CA HIS A 429 1.95 30.75 12.18
C HIS A 429 3.13 29.95 12.75
N THR A 430 4.00 30.64 13.48
CA THR A 430 5.08 30.01 14.25
C THR A 430 4.57 29.63 15.63
N ILE A 431 4.59 28.33 15.95
CA ILE A 431 4.22 27.82 17.28
C ILE A 431 5.31 28.22 18.28
N ALA A 432 4.89 28.71 19.45
CA ALA A 432 5.79 28.92 20.57
C ALA A 432 6.40 27.58 20.99
N ARG A 433 7.69 27.39 20.69
CA ARG A 433 8.46 26.18 20.99
C ARG A 433 8.78 26.14 22.50
N PRO A 434 8.35 25.10 23.25
CA PRO A 434 8.89 24.86 24.58
C PRO A 434 10.40 24.61 24.49
N GLU A 435 11.16 25.04 25.50
CA GLU A 435 12.62 24.88 25.51
C GLU A 435 13.01 23.40 25.29
N GLY A 436 13.88 23.13 24.31
CA GLY A 436 14.31 21.77 23.96
C GLY A 436 13.47 21.02 22.90
N VAL A 437 12.30 21.52 22.46
CA VAL A 437 11.43 20.76 21.52
C VAL A 437 11.81 20.93 20.04
N GLU A 438 12.45 19.93 19.42
CA GLU A 438 12.90 20.05 18.02
C GLU A 438 11.77 20.19 16.99
N VAL A 439 12.05 20.94 15.92
CA VAL A 439 11.09 21.22 14.82
C VAL A 439 11.25 20.28 13.63
N TYR A 440 12.24 19.40 13.68
CA TYR A 440 12.53 18.38 12.68
C TYR A 440 12.95 17.05 13.34
N ASN A 441 13.13 15.98 12.56
CA ASN A 441 13.47 14.67 13.11
C ASN A 441 14.92 14.61 13.61
N THR A 442 15.10 14.30 14.90
CA THR A 442 16.41 14.17 15.55
C THR A 442 16.59 12.86 16.31
N ALA A 443 15.52 12.08 16.49
CA ALA A 443 15.54 10.80 17.21
C ALA A 443 14.72 9.71 16.49
N PRO A 444 15.12 8.43 16.60
CA PRO A 444 14.33 7.31 16.12
C PRO A 444 13.18 6.96 17.09
N GLN A 445 12.20 6.19 16.61
CA GLN A 445 11.17 5.59 17.46
C GLN A 445 11.69 4.35 18.19
N ASN A 446 11.26 4.17 19.44
CA ASN A 446 11.37 2.88 20.13
C ASN A 446 10.07 2.08 19.97
N HIS A 447 10.19 0.96 19.24
CA HIS A 447 9.10 0.04 18.90
C HIS A 447 8.91 -1.09 19.92
N HIS A 448 9.77 -1.21 20.93
CA HIS A 448 9.70 -2.18 22.01
C HIS A 448 9.66 -3.66 21.57
N LEU A 449 10.34 -3.98 20.46
CA LEU A 449 10.36 -5.33 19.88
C LEU A 449 11.26 -6.30 20.65
N GLU A 450 12.19 -5.80 21.47
CA GLU A 450 13.19 -6.58 22.21
C GLU A 450 12.59 -7.62 23.16
N LYS A 451 11.30 -7.51 23.48
CA LYS A 451 10.57 -8.44 24.36
C LYS A 451 9.77 -9.50 23.60
N SER A 452 9.86 -9.55 22.27
CA SER A 452 9.12 -10.51 21.46
C SER A 452 9.60 -11.94 21.71
N ILE A 453 8.66 -12.86 21.94
CA ILE A 453 8.92 -14.30 22.08
C ILE A 453 9.60 -14.92 20.84
N ASP A 454 9.49 -14.28 19.67
CA ASP A 454 10.16 -14.72 18.45
C ASP A 454 11.69 -14.83 18.64
N PHE A 455 12.30 -13.99 19.50
CA PHE A 455 13.74 -14.09 19.76
C PHE A 455 14.10 -15.37 20.51
N GLU A 456 13.29 -15.77 21.49
CA GLU A 456 13.45 -17.06 22.18
C GLU A 456 13.28 -18.22 21.20
N ILE A 457 12.28 -18.15 20.30
CA ILE A 457 12.09 -19.17 19.26
C ILE A 457 13.31 -19.25 18.34
N ILE A 458 13.86 -18.11 17.90
CA ILE A 458 15.05 -18.07 17.03
C ILE A 458 16.26 -18.71 17.71
N GLU A 459 16.49 -18.41 18.99
CA GLU A 459 17.59 -18.98 19.78
C GLU A 459 17.47 -20.51 19.87
N LEU A 460 16.27 -21.02 20.16
CA LEU A 460 16.00 -22.45 20.25
C LEU A 460 16.00 -23.16 18.88
N ALA A 461 15.63 -22.45 17.80
CA ALA A 461 15.48 -22.99 16.46
C ALA A 461 16.74 -22.91 15.58
N HIS A 462 17.92 -22.64 16.15
CA HIS A 462 19.15 -22.44 15.38
C HIS A 462 19.44 -23.59 14.38
N THR A 463 19.24 -24.85 14.76
CA THR A 463 19.43 -26.02 13.87
C THR A 463 18.42 -26.04 12.72
N ALA A 464 17.15 -25.71 12.99
CA ALA A 464 16.13 -25.60 11.96
C ALA A 464 16.46 -24.48 10.96
N LEU A 465 16.86 -23.30 11.48
CA LEU A 465 17.09 -22.12 10.67
C LEU A 465 18.31 -22.23 9.77
N PHE A 466 19.41 -22.82 10.23
CA PHE A 466 20.67 -22.83 9.45
C PHE A 466 21.00 -24.18 8.83
N ARG A 467 20.51 -25.29 9.40
CA ARG A 467 20.77 -26.65 8.89
C ARG A 467 19.53 -27.32 8.28
N LYS A 468 18.36 -26.68 8.36
CA LYS A 468 17.07 -27.24 7.88
C LYS A 468 16.71 -28.56 8.56
N GLU A 469 17.16 -28.74 9.80
CA GLU A 469 16.83 -29.92 10.62
C GLU A 469 15.44 -29.76 11.23
N LYS A 470 14.62 -30.82 11.16
CA LYS A 470 13.28 -30.80 11.75
C LYS A 470 13.35 -30.62 13.25
N THR A 471 12.74 -29.55 13.75
CA THR A 471 12.76 -29.15 15.16
C THR A 471 11.33 -28.92 15.65
N VAL A 472 11.05 -29.39 16.87
CA VAL A 472 9.78 -29.17 17.57
C VAL A 472 10.06 -28.43 18.87
N LEU A 473 9.33 -27.35 19.11
CA LEU A 473 9.42 -26.52 20.31
C LEU A 473 8.05 -26.47 20.99
N ASP A 474 8.03 -26.39 22.31
CA ASP A 474 6.83 -26.27 23.13
C ASP A 474 6.99 -25.05 24.05
N LEU A 475 6.07 -24.08 23.95
CA LEU A 475 6.13 -22.80 24.65
C LEU A 475 4.75 -22.41 25.21
N GLU A 476 4.72 -21.53 26.20
CA GLU A 476 3.48 -20.89 26.65
C GLU A 476 3.24 -19.60 25.83
N ILE A 477 1.98 -19.21 25.64
CA ILE A 477 1.61 -17.97 24.93
C ILE A 477 0.48 -17.21 25.64
N HIS A 478 0.60 -15.89 25.66
CA HIS A 478 -0.33 -14.98 26.31
C HIS A 478 -0.85 -13.93 25.33
N ASN A 479 -1.97 -13.29 25.68
CA ASN A 479 -2.61 -12.31 24.79
C ASN A 479 -1.75 -11.05 24.56
N THR A 480 -0.72 -10.85 25.40
CA THR A 480 0.30 -9.81 25.26
C THR A 480 1.35 -10.14 24.20
N ASP A 481 1.50 -11.41 23.82
CA ASP A 481 2.42 -11.90 22.81
C ASP A 481 1.79 -11.69 21.43
N ARG A 482 2.20 -10.60 20.78
CA ARG A 482 1.62 -10.11 19.52
C ARG A 482 2.60 -10.33 18.36
N ALA A 483 2.05 -10.49 17.16
CA ALA A 483 2.81 -10.69 15.92
C ALA A 483 3.78 -11.88 15.95
N VAL A 484 3.48 -12.90 16.76
CA VAL A 484 4.35 -14.09 16.92
C VAL A 484 4.51 -14.80 15.57
N GLY A 485 5.75 -15.06 15.19
CA GLY A 485 6.15 -15.65 13.92
C GLY A 485 6.60 -14.64 12.85
N ALA A 486 6.34 -13.35 13.02
CA ALA A 486 6.69 -12.33 12.03
C ALA A 486 8.20 -12.06 11.97
N ILE A 487 8.87 -11.93 13.13
CA ILE A 487 10.33 -11.73 13.19
C ILE A 487 11.03 -13.00 12.72
N LEU A 488 10.57 -14.16 13.19
CA LEU A 488 11.07 -15.46 12.77
C LEU A 488 10.98 -15.62 11.23
N SER A 489 9.87 -15.21 10.63
CA SER A 489 9.67 -15.31 9.18
C SER A 489 10.54 -14.34 8.40
N ASN A 490 10.82 -13.15 8.95
CA ASN A 490 11.79 -12.21 8.38
C ASN A 490 13.18 -12.83 8.33
N GLU A 491 13.66 -13.44 9.43
CA GLU A 491 14.97 -14.10 9.46
C GLU A 491 15.07 -15.25 8.45
N ILE A 492 14.00 -16.04 8.29
CA ILE A 492 13.94 -17.10 7.26
C ILE A 492 13.98 -16.50 5.86
N SER A 493 13.17 -15.46 5.59
CA SER A 493 13.11 -14.80 4.27
C SER A 493 14.42 -14.08 3.91
N LYS A 494 15.16 -13.54 4.89
CA LYS A 494 16.50 -12.96 4.67
C LYS A 494 17.50 -13.98 4.11
N ILE A 495 17.40 -15.24 4.56
CA ILE A 495 18.34 -16.30 4.18
C ILE A 495 17.86 -17.03 2.92
N TYR A 496 16.57 -17.34 2.82
CA TYR A 496 16.02 -18.26 1.82
C TYR A 496 15.05 -17.61 0.82
N GLY A 497 14.75 -16.33 0.97
CA GLY A 497 13.80 -15.62 0.12
C GLY A 497 12.42 -16.27 0.12
N GLU A 498 11.78 -16.29 -1.05
CA GLU A 498 10.45 -16.87 -1.26
C GLU A 498 10.40 -18.39 -1.08
N GLN A 499 11.52 -19.10 -1.24
CA GLN A 499 11.54 -20.56 -1.12
C GLN A 499 11.28 -21.02 0.32
N GLY A 500 11.69 -20.21 1.30
CA GLY A 500 11.58 -20.53 2.72
C GLY A 500 12.32 -21.82 3.10
N LEU A 501 11.83 -22.46 4.16
CA LEU A 501 12.30 -23.76 4.61
C LEU A 501 11.49 -24.90 3.96
N PRO A 502 12.03 -26.14 3.91
CA PRO A 502 11.24 -27.32 3.59
C PRO A 502 10.00 -27.43 4.50
N ASP A 503 8.93 -28.07 4.03
CA ASP A 503 7.69 -28.16 4.81
C ASP A 503 7.91 -28.81 6.18
N ASN A 504 7.26 -28.24 7.20
CA ASN A 504 7.31 -28.71 8.57
C ASN A 504 8.74 -28.87 9.14
N THR A 505 9.65 -27.95 8.79
CA THR A 505 11.02 -27.91 9.33
C THR A 505 11.04 -27.39 10.76
N LEU A 506 10.26 -26.34 11.06
CA LEU A 506 10.15 -25.82 12.41
C LEU A 506 8.70 -25.85 12.86
N LYS A 507 8.41 -26.68 13.85
CA LYS A 507 7.11 -26.77 14.49
C LYS A 507 7.18 -26.15 15.87
N VAL A 508 6.32 -25.17 16.13
CA VAL A 508 6.20 -24.54 17.46
C VAL A 508 4.80 -24.79 17.97
N ASN A 509 4.69 -25.53 19.07
CA ASN A 509 3.46 -25.74 19.79
C ASN A 509 3.37 -24.72 20.93
N PHE A 510 2.23 -24.08 21.03
CA PHE A 510 1.93 -23.12 22.07
C PHE A 510 0.78 -23.63 22.93
N LYS A 511 0.84 -23.38 24.23
CA LYS A 511 -0.29 -23.51 25.15
C LYS A 511 -0.73 -22.13 25.63
N GLY A 512 -2.03 -21.84 25.56
CA GLY A 512 -2.59 -20.57 26.06
C GLY A 512 -3.35 -19.75 25.01
N SER A 513 -3.25 -18.43 25.10
CA SER A 513 -4.07 -17.49 24.32
C SER A 513 -3.19 -16.52 23.56
N ALA A 514 -3.11 -16.63 22.22
CA ALA A 514 -2.25 -15.74 21.45
C ALA A 514 -2.84 -14.33 21.31
N GLY A 515 -1.98 -13.30 21.35
CA GLY A 515 -2.36 -11.92 21.05
C GLY A 515 -2.71 -11.67 19.59
N GLN A 516 -2.91 -10.40 19.25
CA GLN A 516 -3.20 -9.98 17.88
C GLN A 516 -2.09 -10.42 16.91
N SER A 517 -2.48 -10.73 15.68
CA SER A 517 -1.56 -10.99 14.56
C SER A 517 -0.68 -12.24 14.75
N PHE A 518 -1.16 -13.26 15.47
CA PHE A 518 -0.44 -14.54 15.54
C PHE A 518 -0.22 -15.15 14.15
N GLY A 519 0.99 -15.58 13.84
CA GLY A 519 1.34 -16.12 12.51
C GLY A 519 1.29 -15.09 11.40
N ALA A 520 1.34 -13.78 11.70
CA ALA A 520 1.40 -12.74 10.68
C ALA A 520 2.65 -12.90 9.80
N PHE A 521 2.43 -12.87 8.49
CA PHE A 521 3.45 -13.06 7.46
C PHE A 521 4.24 -14.37 7.59
N ALA A 522 3.69 -15.39 8.27
CA ALA A 522 4.39 -16.63 8.54
C ALA A 522 4.80 -17.34 7.24
N THR A 523 6.10 -17.61 7.08
CA THR A 523 6.67 -18.12 5.83
C THR A 523 6.76 -19.65 5.76
N LYS A 524 6.98 -20.18 4.57
CA LYS A 524 7.02 -21.62 4.28
C LYS A 524 8.03 -22.37 5.17
N GLY A 525 7.57 -23.53 5.65
CA GLY A 525 8.33 -24.44 6.50
C GLY A 525 8.11 -24.26 7.99
N LEU A 526 7.36 -23.23 8.39
CA LEU A 526 6.83 -23.07 9.74
C LEU A 526 5.49 -23.79 9.92
N THR A 527 5.35 -24.51 11.03
CA THR A 527 4.07 -25.01 11.55
C THR A 527 3.85 -24.42 12.95
N LEU A 528 2.88 -23.52 13.09
CA LEU A 528 2.55 -22.88 14.36
C LEU A 528 1.22 -23.43 14.87
N LYS A 529 1.25 -24.11 16.02
CA LYS A 529 0.08 -24.75 16.62
C LYS A 529 -0.23 -24.13 17.97
N ILE A 530 -1.49 -23.76 18.21
CA ILE A 530 -1.99 -23.32 19.51
C ILE A 530 -2.95 -24.38 20.05
N ASP A 531 -2.68 -24.81 21.28
CA ASP A 531 -3.60 -25.51 22.15
C ASP A 531 -4.24 -24.46 23.09
N GLY A 532 -5.42 -23.98 22.72
CA GLY A 532 -6.05 -22.79 23.29
C GLY A 532 -6.79 -21.93 22.27
N ASN A 533 -6.55 -20.61 22.24
CA ASN A 533 -7.24 -19.68 21.35
C ASN A 533 -6.32 -18.56 20.82
N ALA A 534 -6.81 -17.75 19.89
CA ALA A 534 -6.11 -16.57 19.38
C ALA A 534 -7.06 -15.38 19.21
N ASN A 535 -6.52 -14.16 19.30
CA ASN A 535 -7.29 -12.95 19.03
C ASN A 535 -7.38 -12.66 17.50
N ASP A 536 -7.62 -11.41 17.12
CA ASP A 536 -7.80 -10.97 15.74
C ASP A 536 -6.52 -11.12 14.89
N TYR A 537 -6.70 -11.07 13.57
CA TYR A 537 -5.62 -11.03 12.58
C TYR A 537 -4.73 -12.27 12.50
N ILE A 538 -5.15 -13.41 13.06
CA ILE A 538 -4.40 -14.66 12.92
C ILE A 538 -4.13 -14.97 11.44
N GLY A 539 -2.87 -15.23 11.09
CA GLY A 539 -2.44 -15.49 9.73
C GLY A 539 -2.59 -14.31 8.76
N LYS A 540 -2.63 -13.08 9.26
CA LYS A 540 -2.56 -11.86 8.43
C LYS A 540 -1.35 -11.93 7.48
N GLY A 541 -1.60 -11.82 6.19
CA GLY A 541 -0.56 -11.94 5.14
C GLY A 541 0.18 -13.28 5.14
N LEU A 542 -0.47 -14.39 5.53
CA LEU A 542 0.13 -15.73 5.55
C LEU A 542 0.89 -16.01 4.25
N SER A 543 2.15 -16.42 4.40
CA SER A 543 3.14 -16.50 3.32
C SER A 543 3.71 -17.93 3.18
N GLY A 544 2.87 -18.95 3.37
CA GLY A 544 3.20 -20.35 3.13
C GLY A 544 3.36 -21.23 4.38
N ALA A 545 3.22 -20.68 5.58
CA ALA A 545 3.22 -21.47 6.81
C ALA A 545 1.91 -22.26 7.00
N ARG A 546 1.93 -23.21 7.96
CA ARG A 546 0.76 -23.90 8.47
C ARG A 546 0.39 -23.37 9.86
N LEU A 547 -0.86 -22.92 10.02
CA LEU A 547 -1.42 -22.46 11.29
C LEU A 547 -2.47 -23.44 11.79
N ILE A 548 -2.42 -23.79 13.07
CA ILE A 548 -3.35 -24.74 13.69
C ILE A 548 -3.81 -24.14 15.02
N VAL A 549 -5.12 -24.05 15.25
CA VAL A 549 -5.68 -23.68 16.56
C VAL A 549 -6.71 -24.72 16.94
N LYS A 550 -6.53 -25.36 18.10
CA LYS A 550 -7.47 -26.35 18.63
C LYS A 550 -7.85 -26.06 20.07
N VAL A 551 -9.04 -26.50 20.46
CA VAL A 551 -9.44 -26.46 21.87
C VAL A 551 -8.54 -27.39 22.70
N PRO A 552 -8.21 -27.02 23.95
CA PRO A 552 -7.49 -27.91 24.84
C PRO A 552 -8.22 -29.21 25.13
N GLU A 553 -7.48 -30.29 25.33
CA GLU A 553 -8.03 -31.63 25.54
C GLU A 553 -8.89 -31.71 26.82
N GLU A 554 -8.56 -30.89 27.81
CA GLU A 554 -9.33 -30.72 29.04
C GLU A 554 -10.67 -29.97 28.85
N SER A 555 -10.93 -29.40 27.68
CA SER A 555 -12.15 -28.61 27.42
C SER A 555 -13.39 -29.49 27.31
N THR A 556 -14.47 -29.08 27.97
CA THR A 556 -15.74 -29.84 28.00
C THR A 556 -16.81 -29.32 27.03
N PHE A 557 -16.60 -28.15 26.42
CA PHE A 557 -17.55 -27.55 25.50
C PHE A 557 -17.35 -28.03 24.05
N GLU A 558 -18.38 -27.86 23.22
CA GLU A 558 -18.30 -28.22 21.80
C GLU A 558 -17.60 -27.12 20.99
N ALA A 559 -16.48 -27.47 20.36
CA ALA A 559 -15.65 -26.53 19.59
C ALA A 559 -16.44 -25.75 18.53
N HIS A 560 -17.20 -26.45 17.68
CA HIS A 560 -18.01 -25.86 16.60
C HIS A 560 -19.14 -24.91 17.05
N LYS A 561 -19.38 -24.76 18.36
CA LYS A 561 -20.36 -23.82 18.93
C LYS A 561 -19.71 -22.64 19.65
N ASN A 562 -18.38 -22.55 19.66
CA ASN A 562 -17.65 -21.56 20.44
C ASN A 562 -16.59 -20.85 19.59
N VAL A 563 -16.38 -19.57 19.86
CA VAL A 563 -15.35 -18.77 19.20
C VAL A 563 -13.97 -19.21 19.68
N ILE A 564 -13.06 -19.46 18.73
CA ILE A 564 -11.67 -19.86 19.01
C ILE A 564 -10.65 -18.87 18.43
N ILE A 565 -11.02 -18.14 17.38
CA ILE A 565 -10.21 -17.07 16.81
C ILE A 565 -11.02 -15.80 16.59
N GLY A 566 -10.34 -14.65 16.64
CA GLY A 566 -10.94 -13.33 16.45
C GLY A 566 -11.32 -13.02 15.00
N ASN A 567 -11.47 -11.73 14.74
CA ASN A 567 -11.87 -11.15 13.47
C ASN A 567 -10.72 -11.09 12.46
N VAL A 568 -11.09 -10.96 11.19
CA VAL A 568 -10.18 -10.59 10.08
C VAL A 568 -9.00 -11.57 9.95
N ALA A 569 -9.25 -12.83 10.28
CA ALA A 569 -8.30 -13.91 10.10
C ALA A 569 -7.93 -14.08 8.62
N LEU A 570 -6.65 -14.35 8.35
CA LEU A 570 -6.09 -14.59 7.02
C LEU A 570 -6.22 -13.40 6.07
N TYR A 571 -6.26 -12.17 6.61
CA TYR A 571 -6.33 -10.96 5.79
C TYR A 571 -5.19 -10.89 4.77
N GLY A 572 -5.52 -10.90 3.48
CA GLY A 572 -4.53 -10.75 2.42
C GLY A 572 -3.57 -11.94 2.30
N ALA A 573 -3.90 -13.10 2.87
CA ALA A 573 -3.07 -14.29 2.81
C ALA A 573 -2.76 -14.69 1.36
N THR A 574 -1.52 -15.01 1.05
CA THR A 574 -1.11 -15.33 -0.33
C THR A 574 -0.96 -16.82 -0.57
N THR A 575 -0.47 -17.55 0.43
CA THR A 575 -0.24 -19.01 0.39
C THR A 575 -0.19 -19.55 1.82
N GLY A 576 -0.30 -20.87 1.98
CA GLY A 576 -0.23 -21.54 3.28
C GLY A 576 -1.54 -22.20 3.66
N GLU A 577 -1.54 -22.83 4.83
CA GLU A 577 -2.67 -23.62 5.34
C GLU A 577 -3.07 -23.18 6.74
N ALA A 578 -4.37 -23.21 7.03
CA ALA A 578 -4.91 -22.83 8.33
C ALA A 578 -6.05 -23.76 8.77
N TYR A 579 -5.97 -24.28 9.99
CA TYR A 579 -6.94 -25.25 10.52
C TYR A 579 -7.42 -24.80 11.91
N PHE A 580 -8.69 -24.41 12.02
CA PHE A 580 -9.26 -23.79 13.20
C PHE A 580 -10.43 -24.61 13.74
N ASN A 581 -10.23 -25.29 14.87
CA ASN A 581 -11.25 -26.12 15.51
C ASN A 581 -12.15 -25.27 16.41
N GLY A 582 -13.04 -24.50 15.76
CA GLY A 582 -14.04 -23.64 16.38
C GLY A 582 -14.51 -22.54 15.43
N ILE A 583 -15.23 -21.55 15.97
CA ILE A 583 -15.80 -20.43 15.22
C ILE A 583 -14.78 -19.29 15.11
N ALA A 584 -14.66 -18.70 13.91
CA ALA A 584 -13.95 -17.44 13.69
C ALA A 584 -14.88 -16.23 13.78
N GLY A 585 -14.33 -15.07 14.10
CA GLY A 585 -15.06 -13.80 14.10
C GLY A 585 -15.48 -13.32 12.71
N GLU A 586 -15.72 -12.02 12.59
CA GLU A 586 -16.10 -11.38 11.34
C GLU A 586 -14.95 -11.36 10.32
N ARG A 587 -15.28 -11.24 9.02
CA ARG A 587 -14.32 -11.04 7.93
C ARG A 587 -13.25 -12.13 7.81
N PHE A 588 -13.61 -13.36 8.15
CA PHE A 588 -12.76 -14.53 7.90
C PHE A 588 -12.37 -14.61 6.42
N CYS A 589 -11.08 -14.80 6.13
CA CYS A 589 -10.54 -14.86 4.76
C CYS A 589 -10.80 -13.60 3.91
N VAL A 590 -10.97 -12.43 4.54
CA VAL A 590 -11.06 -11.17 3.79
C VAL A 590 -9.81 -10.98 2.95
N ARG A 591 -9.98 -10.68 1.65
CA ARG A 591 -8.87 -10.53 0.70
C ARG A 591 -7.93 -11.76 0.61
N ASN A 592 -8.37 -12.97 0.98
CA ASN A 592 -7.55 -14.17 0.77
C ASN A 592 -7.22 -14.32 -0.72
N SER A 593 -5.95 -14.56 -1.02
CA SER A 593 -5.33 -14.53 -2.34
C SER A 593 -4.69 -15.87 -2.71
N GLY A 594 -4.76 -16.89 -1.84
CA GLY A 594 -4.20 -18.21 -2.13
C GLY A 594 -3.96 -19.14 -0.94
N ALA A 595 -4.33 -18.77 0.29
CA ALA A 595 -4.26 -19.68 1.42
C ALA A 595 -5.45 -20.66 1.42
N HIS A 596 -5.22 -21.85 1.96
CA HIS A 596 -6.23 -22.87 2.21
C HIS A 596 -6.61 -22.84 3.69
N ALA A 597 -7.90 -22.78 4.00
CA ALA A 597 -8.36 -22.68 5.38
C ALA A 597 -9.55 -23.59 5.67
N VAL A 598 -9.59 -24.19 6.85
CA VAL A 598 -10.74 -24.94 7.37
C VAL A 598 -11.13 -24.38 8.74
N VAL A 599 -12.41 -24.07 8.93
CA VAL A 599 -12.97 -23.50 10.16
C VAL A 599 -14.37 -24.08 10.43
N GLU A 600 -14.81 -24.10 11.69
CA GLU A 600 -16.08 -24.75 12.09
C GLU A 600 -17.28 -23.79 12.19
N GLY A 601 -17.09 -22.55 11.77
CA GLY A 601 -18.12 -21.52 11.69
C GLY A 601 -17.49 -20.14 11.60
N ILE A 602 -18.23 -19.15 11.10
CA ILE A 602 -17.71 -17.79 10.91
C ILE A 602 -18.78 -16.73 11.22
N GLY A 603 -18.33 -15.52 11.58
CA GLY A 603 -19.18 -14.34 11.68
C GLY A 603 -19.58 -13.74 10.32
N ASP A 604 -19.97 -12.46 10.33
CA ASP A 604 -20.38 -11.73 9.14
C ASP A 604 -19.20 -11.48 8.18
N HIS A 605 -19.51 -11.24 6.89
CA HIS A 605 -18.55 -10.83 5.86
C HIS A 605 -17.46 -11.87 5.55
N GLY A 606 -17.76 -13.16 5.69
CA GLY A 606 -16.86 -14.23 5.28
C GLY A 606 -16.46 -14.14 3.80
N CYS A 607 -15.18 -14.39 3.51
CA CYS A 607 -14.59 -14.36 2.17
C CYS A 607 -14.79 -13.04 1.40
N GLU A 608 -15.01 -11.93 2.11
CA GLU A 608 -15.13 -10.59 1.52
C GLU A 608 -13.88 -10.27 0.69
N TYR A 609 -14.05 -9.84 -0.56
CA TYR A 609 -12.96 -9.54 -1.49
C TYR A 609 -11.95 -10.69 -1.75
N MET A 610 -12.27 -11.95 -1.46
CA MET A 610 -11.36 -13.07 -1.75
C MET A 610 -11.06 -13.15 -3.26
N THR A 611 -9.78 -13.33 -3.64
CA THR A 611 -9.30 -13.41 -5.04
C THR A 611 -8.62 -14.73 -5.37
N GLY A 612 -8.42 -15.61 -4.39
CA GLY A 612 -7.78 -16.91 -4.58
C GLY A 612 -7.75 -17.73 -3.30
N GLY A 613 -7.34 -18.99 -3.43
CA GLY A 613 -7.29 -19.94 -2.31
C GLY A 613 -8.60 -20.70 -2.12
N VAL A 614 -8.68 -21.44 -1.02
CA VAL A 614 -9.80 -22.33 -0.70
C VAL A 614 -10.22 -22.12 0.74
N ALA A 615 -11.51 -21.89 0.98
CA ALA A 615 -12.06 -21.72 2.33
C ALA A 615 -13.16 -22.76 2.60
N VAL A 616 -12.92 -23.68 3.54
CA VAL A 616 -13.90 -24.68 3.98
C VAL A 616 -14.50 -24.24 5.30
N ILE A 617 -15.82 -24.11 5.35
CA ILE A 617 -16.57 -23.71 6.53
C ILE A 617 -17.52 -24.85 6.91
N LEU A 618 -17.23 -25.52 8.02
CA LEU A 618 -17.94 -26.71 8.51
C LEU A 618 -19.16 -26.38 9.37
N GLY A 619 -19.59 -25.12 9.42
CA GLY A 619 -20.71 -24.69 10.25
C GLY A 619 -21.37 -23.41 9.73
N THR A 620 -22.02 -22.68 10.65
CA THR A 620 -22.81 -21.50 10.29
C THR A 620 -21.96 -20.37 9.72
N THR A 621 -22.51 -19.64 8.76
CA THR A 621 -21.95 -18.40 8.23
C THR A 621 -22.79 -17.18 8.63
N GLY A 622 -22.13 -16.04 8.85
CA GLY A 622 -22.81 -14.75 9.01
C GLY A 622 -23.23 -14.11 7.68
N ARG A 623 -23.80 -12.91 7.77
CA ARG A 623 -24.39 -12.15 6.66
C ARG A 623 -23.33 -11.68 5.66
N ASN A 624 -23.79 -11.34 4.45
CA ASN A 624 -23.01 -10.72 3.39
C ASN A 624 -21.76 -11.54 2.98
N PHE A 625 -21.89 -12.88 3.01
CA PHE A 625 -20.83 -13.78 2.58
C PHE A 625 -20.44 -13.52 1.11
N GLY A 626 -19.13 -13.51 0.85
CA GLY A 626 -18.54 -13.40 -0.48
C GLY A 626 -18.72 -12.03 -1.16
N ALA A 627 -19.06 -10.98 -0.42
CA ALA A 627 -19.18 -9.64 -1.00
C ALA A 627 -17.84 -9.18 -1.61
N GLY A 628 -17.88 -8.82 -2.90
CA GLY A 628 -16.67 -8.43 -3.64
C GLY A 628 -15.69 -9.57 -3.92
N MET A 629 -16.03 -10.82 -3.60
CA MET A 629 -15.22 -11.99 -3.94
C MET A 629 -15.10 -12.08 -5.47
N SER A 630 -13.86 -12.17 -5.96
CA SER A 630 -13.55 -12.13 -7.39
C SER A 630 -12.62 -13.28 -7.83
N GLY A 631 -12.29 -14.20 -6.92
CA GLY A 631 -11.59 -15.45 -7.23
C GLY A 631 -11.44 -16.37 -6.02
N GLY A 632 -11.08 -17.62 -6.28
CA GLY A 632 -11.01 -18.68 -5.26
C GLY A 632 -12.32 -19.45 -5.10
N ILE A 633 -12.29 -20.46 -4.23
CA ILE A 633 -13.42 -21.38 -3.99
C ILE A 633 -13.71 -21.41 -2.49
N ALA A 634 -14.99 -21.42 -2.11
CA ALA A 634 -15.39 -21.75 -0.75
C ALA A 634 -16.36 -22.94 -0.73
N TYR A 635 -16.19 -23.83 0.25
CA TYR A 635 -17.08 -24.95 0.50
C TYR A 635 -17.80 -24.74 1.83
N ILE A 636 -19.12 -24.70 1.80
CA ILE A 636 -19.94 -24.40 2.97
C ILE A 636 -20.77 -25.62 3.34
N TYR A 637 -20.61 -26.12 4.56
CA TYR A 637 -21.46 -27.15 5.11
C TYR A 637 -22.80 -26.53 5.57
N ASP A 638 -23.83 -26.56 4.71
CA ASP A 638 -25.13 -25.93 4.96
C ASP A 638 -26.19 -26.95 5.41
N GLU A 639 -25.99 -27.51 6.60
CA GLU A 639 -26.91 -28.52 7.15
C GLU A 639 -28.36 -28.01 7.32
N ALA A 640 -28.53 -26.71 7.62
CA ALA A 640 -29.83 -26.11 7.86
C ALA A 640 -30.50 -25.53 6.58
N GLY A 641 -29.82 -25.54 5.44
CA GLY A 641 -30.33 -24.93 4.19
C GLY A 641 -30.51 -23.41 4.28
N THR A 642 -29.71 -22.73 5.11
CA THR A 642 -29.86 -21.30 5.42
C THR A 642 -28.83 -20.41 4.72
N PHE A 643 -27.76 -21.00 4.16
CA PHE A 643 -26.61 -20.26 3.64
C PHE A 643 -27.01 -19.24 2.56
N ARG A 644 -27.94 -19.60 1.68
CA ARG A 644 -28.37 -18.73 0.57
C ARG A 644 -28.90 -17.37 1.03
N LYS A 645 -29.49 -17.27 2.23
CA LYS A 645 -30.02 -16.01 2.78
C LYS A 645 -28.90 -15.08 3.27
N ASN A 646 -27.76 -15.65 3.62
CA ASN A 646 -26.61 -14.94 4.18
C ASN A 646 -25.59 -14.55 3.10
N CYS A 647 -25.78 -15.03 1.86
CA CYS A 647 -24.84 -14.88 0.75
C CYS A 647 -25.23 -13.70 -0.18
N ASN A 648 -24.22 -13.00 -0.72
CA ASN A 648 -24.44 -12.00 -1.75
C ASN A 648 -24.62 -12.67 -3.13
N THR A 649 -25.81 -13.20 -3.38
CA THR A 649 -26.07 -14.13 -4.51
C THR A 649 -25.98 -13.52 -5.91
N LYS A 650 -25.81 -12.20 -6.06
CA LYS A 650 -25.82 -11.58 -7.40
C LYS A 650 -24.56 -11.88 -8.20
N ASP A 651 -23.43 -11.99 -7.51
CA ASP A 651 -22.11 -12.09 -8.14
C ASP A 651 -21.47 -13.48 -7.94
N LEU A 652 -22.20 -14.40 -7.29
CA LEU A 652 -21.71 -15.69 -6.83
C LEU A 652 -22.54 -16.85 -7.39
N ASN A 653 -21.84 -17.88 -7.87
CA ASN A 653 -22.40 -19.19 -8.18
C ASN A 653 -22.45 -20.05 -6.91
N LEU A 654 -23.54 -20.79 -6.76
CA LEU A 654 -23.86 -21.62 -5.59
C LEU A 654 -24.22 -23.01 -6.11
N ASP A 655 -23.21 -23.85 -6.25
CA ASP A 655 -23.31 -25.14 -6.91
C ASP A 655 -23.23 -26.29 -5.90
N PRO A 656 -23.87 -27.45 -6.19
CA PRO A 656 -23.54 -28.68 -5.47
C PRO A 656 -22.10 -29.13 -5.77
N VAL A 657 -21.49 -29.87 -4.85
CA VAL A 657 -20.14 -30.45 -5.04
C VAL A 657 -20.25 -31.75 -5.85
N THR A 658 -20.24 -31.65 -7.18
CA THR A 658 -20.43 -32.81 -8.08
C THR A 658 -19.16 -33.27 -8.78
N GLU A 659 -18.24 -32.34 -9.07
CA GLU A 659 -16.98 -32.65 -9.77
C GLU A 659 -16.03 -33.44 -8.86
N GLU A 660 -15.32 -34.43 -9.42
CA GLU A 660 -14.42 -35.29 -8.63
C GLU A 660 -13.25 -34.52 -8.03
N ASP A 661 -12.65 -33.58 -8.77
CA ASP A 661 -11.56 -32.73 -8.28
C ASP A 661 -11.97 -31.90 -7.05
N ASP A 662 -13.21 -31.40 -7.04
CA ASP A 662 -13.75 -30.67 -5.89
C ASP A 662 -13.98 -31.58 -4.68
N LYS A 663 -14.48 -32.81 -4.92
CA LYS A 663 -14.70 -33.80 -3.85
C LYS A 663 -13.37 -34.20 -3.21
N GLU A 664 -12.35 -34.47 -4.01
CA GLU A 664 -11.02 -34.83 -3.54
C GLU A 664 -10.38 -33.69 -2.74
N GLN A 665 -10.46 -32.45 -3.24
CA GLN A 665 -9.95 -31.27 -2.54
C GLN A 665 -10.65 -31.06 -1.20
N LEU A 666 -11.98 -31.09 -1.18
CA LEU A 666 -12.76 -30.92 0.05
C LEU A 666 -12.46 -32.03 1.06
N HIS A 667 -12.48 -33.30 0.62
CA HIS A 667 -12.18 -34.43 1.48
C HIS A 667 -10.77 -34.34 2.07
N GLY A 668 -9.76 -33.98 1.25
CA GLY A 668 -8.39 -33.79 1.69
C GLY A 668 -8.24 -32.68 2.74
N LEU A 669 -8.90 -31.53 2.54
CA LEU A 669 -8.86 -30.42 3.50
C LEU A 669 -9.52 -30.79 4.84
N ILE A 670 -10.66 -31.48 4.82
CA ILE A 670 -11.35 -31.93 6.05
C ILE A 670 -10.54 -33.02 6.75
N THR A 671 -9.91 -33.92 6.00
CA THR A 671 -8.98 -34.94 6.54
C THR A 671 -7.80 -34.28 7.25
N ASN A 672 -7.19 -33.26 6.63
CA ASN A 672 -6.12 -32.49 7.25
C ASN A 672 -6.60 -31.76 8.50
N HIS A 673 -7.79 -31.16 8.45
CA HIS A 673 -8.40 -30.51 9.62
C HIS A 673 -8.55 -31.50 10.79
N TYR A 674 -9.08 -32.69 10.54
CA TYR A 674 -9.15 -33.75 11.55
C TYR A 674 -7.77 -34.15 12.08
N ASN A 675 -6.80 -34.41 11.20
CA ASN A 675 -5.46 -34.85 11.60
C ASN A 675 -4.74 -33.81 12.48
N TYR A 676 -4.88 -32.52 12.16
CA TYR A 676 -4.20 -31.45 12.87
C TYR A 676 -4.92 -31.00 14.14
N THR A 677 -6.25 -31.06 14.18
CA THR A 677 -7.05 -30.51 15.28
C THR A 677 -7.76 -31.54 16.15
N GLN A 678 -7.89 -32.78 15.67
CA GLN A 678 -8.72 -33.83 16.29
C GLN A 678 -10.19 -33.42 16.41
N SER A 679 -10.69 -32.64 15.44
CA SER A 679 -12.07 -32.16 15.40
C SER A 679 -13.07 -33.33 15.30
N ARG A 680 -13.94 -33.44 16.31
CA ARG A 680 -15.06 -34.41 16.30
C ARG A 680 -16.06 -34.15 15.17
N LEU A 681 -16.25 -32.88 14.79
CA LEU A 681 -17.14 -32.52 13.69
C LEU A 681 -16.57 -33.01 12.36
N ALA A 682 -15.29 -32.74 12.11
CA ALA A 682 -14.59 -33.23 10.92
C ALA A 682 -14.61 -34.76 10.86
N GLN A 683 -14.35 -35.42 12.00
CA GLN A 683 -14.44 -36.87 12.10
C GLN A 683 -15.83 -37.39 11.68
N SER A 684 -16.90 -36.80 12.23
CA SER A 684 -18.27 -37.23 11.91
C SER A 684 -18.63 -37.06 10.43
N ILE A 685 -18.14 -35.98 9.80
CA ILE A 685 -18.34 -35.71 8.39
C ILE A 685 -17.60 -36.76 7.54
N LEU A 686 -16.36 -37.09 7.89
CA LEU A 686 -15.55 -38.08 7.16
C LEU A 686 -16.10 -39.49 7.31
N GLU A 687 -16.55 -39.89 8.51
CA GLU A 687 -17.13 -41.21 8.76
C GLU A 687 -18.45 -41.45 8.00
N LYS A 688 -19.19 -40.38 7.71
CA LYS A 688 -20.48 -40.41 6.99
C LYS A 688 -20.44 -39.56 5.72
N TRP A 689 -19.33 -39.63 4.99
CA TRP A 689 -19.05 -38.76 3.86
C TRP A 689 -20.20 -38.68 2.83
N GLU A 690 -20.72 -39.83 2.39
CA GLU A 690 -21.81 -39.90 1.40
C GLU A 690 -23.12 -39.25 1.89
N GLU A 691 -23.35 -39.20 3.21
CA GLU A 691 -24.52 -38.54 3.80
C GLU A 691 -24.32 -37.02 3.87
N HIS A 692 -23.10 -36.57 4.12
CA HIS A 692 -22.78 -35.16 4.34
C HIS A 692 -22.41 -34.41 3.07
N LEU A 693 -21.82 -35.06 2.06
CA LEU A 693 -21.39 -34.44 0.81
C LEU A 693 -22.52 -33.65 0.12
N PRO A 694 -23.78 -34.15 0.01
CA PRO A 694 -24.87 -33.39 -0.60
C PRO A 694 -25.28 -32.12 0.18
N LYS A 695 -24.83 -31.96 1.43
CA LYS A 695 -25.09 -30.77 2.27
C LYS A 695 -24.03 -29.68 2.06
N PHE A 696 -22.98 -29.93 1.28
CA PHE A 696 -22.00 -28.92 0.94
C PHE A 696 -22.43 -28.09 -0.27
N VAL A 697 -22.18 -26.78 -0.18
CA VAL A 697 -22.35 -25.83 -1.27
C VAL A 697 -20.98 -25.32 -1.70
N ARG A 698 -20.65 -25.46 -2.98
CA ARG A 698 -19.48 -24.85 -3.62
C ARG A 698 -19.83 -23.43 -4.03
N VAL A 699 -19.00 -22.48 -3.65
CA VAL A 699 -19.18 -21.05 -3.90
C VAL A 699 -17.99 -20.51 -4.69
N LEU A 700 -18.26 -19.87 -5.82
CA LEU A 700 -17.26 -19.20 -6.65
C LEU A 700 -17.88 -18.01 -7.40
N PRO A 701 -17.13 -16.92 -7.65
CA PRO A 701 -17.67 -15.76 -8.35
C PRO A 701 -17.80 -15.99 -9.86
N GLU A 702 -18.77 -15.33 -10.48
CA GLU A 702 -19.06 -15.49 -11.91
C GLU A 702 -17.93 -15.01 -12.82
N GLU A 703 -17.32 -13.86 -12.51
CA GLU A 703 -16.18 -13.35 -13.29
C GLU A 703 -14.99 -14.32 -13.25
N PHE A 704 -14.78 -15.01 -12.13
CA PHE A 704 -13.75 -16.03 -12.00
C PHE A 704 -14.06 -17.26 -12.85
N ARG A 705 -15.32 -17.73 -12.84
CA ARG A 705 -15.75 -18.84 -13.70
C ARG A 705 -15.53 -18.52 -15.19
N LEU A 706 -15.89 -17.31 -15.62
CA LEU A 706 -15.65 -16.84 -16.99
C LEU A 706 -14.15 -16.73 -17.31
N ALA A 707 -13.34 -16.25 -16.36
CA ALA A 707 -11.90 -16.19 -16.52
C ALA A 707 -11.27 -17.59 -16.66
N LEU A 708 -11.71 -18.58 -15.87
CA LEU A 708 -11.23 -19.97 -15.99
C LEU A 708 -11.56 -20.56 -17.36
N ILE A 709 -12.80 -20.39 -17.85
CA ILE A 709 -13.20 -20.84 -19.19
C ILE A 709 -12.32 -20.21 -20.27
N ARG A 710 -12.09 -18.90 -20.18
CA ARG A 710 -11.22 -18.19 -21.13
C ARG A 710 -9.77 -18.70 -21.08
N LEU A 711 -9.24 -18.98 -19.89
CA LEU A 711 -7.88 -19.50 -19.74
C LEU A 711 -7.75 -20.89 -20.36
N GLU A 712 -8.76 -21.74 -20.18
CA GLU A 712 -8.83 -23.08 -20.77
C GLU A 712 -8.93 -23.02 -22.31
N GLU A 713 -9.71 -22.10 -22.85
CA GLU A 713 -9.79 -21.83 -24.29
C GLU A 713 -8.45 -21.31 -24.86
N GLU A 714 -7.79 -20.39 -24.15
CA GLU A 714 -6.46 -19.88 -24.52
C GLU A 714 -5.42 -21.01 -24.52
N GLU A 715 -5.40 -21.87 -23.50
CA GLU A 715 -4.49 -23.02 -23.43
C GLU A 715 -4.70 -23.98 -24.61
N LYS A 716 -5.94 -24.36 -24.90
CA LYS A 716 -6.30 -25.18 -26.07
C LYS A 716 -5.85 -24.57 -27.39
N LEU A 717 -5.89 -23.25 -27.53
CA LEU A 717 -5.41 -22.54 -28.73
C LEU A 717 -3.88 -22.55 -28.83
N THR A 718 -3.17 -22.41 -27.71
CA THR A 718 -1.69 -22.50 -27.68
C THR A 718 -1.22 -23.90 -28.08
N ASP A 719 -1.85 -24.95 -27.56
CA ASP A 719 -1.56 -26.36 -27.87
C ASP A 719 -1.85 -26.74 -29.33
N LEU A 720 -2.68 -25.96 -30.05
CA LEU A 720 -2.94 -26.14 -31.48
C LEU A 720 -1.95 -25.39 -32.38
N THR A 721 -1.14 -24.50 -31.81
CA THR A 721 -0.15 -23.68 -32.53
C THR A 721 1.30 -24.10 -32.28
N GLU A 722 1.54 -24.99 -31.32
CA GLU A 722 2.78 -25.77 -31.16
C GLU A 722 2.64 -27.14 -31.84
#